data_AF-A0A1F9XLE0-F1
#
_entry.id   AF-A0A1F9XLE0-F1
#
_cell.length_a   1.000
_cell.length_b   1.000
_cell.length_c   1.000
_cell.angle_alpha   90.00
_cell.angle_beta   90.00
_cell.angle_gamma   90.00
#
_symmetry.space_group_name_H-M   'P 1'
#
loop_
_entity.id
_entity.type
_entity.pdbx_description
1 polymer ?
#
loop_
_entity_poly.entity_id
_entity_poly.type
_entity_poly.pdbx_seq_one_letter_code
_entity_poly.pdbx_strand_id
1 'polypeptide(L)'
;METFARMKTVVDSPVERKAIEDGSDKYADMHKYYYYVSETEGRPFGQVLPSQAFMGDFMKYWRAWGISGMDPYESVDRRLNLNYVPADGPAQYASFKTPGIKTMLRYKPKYSARTILFDKYREWLDPELFFIGGGKKEKFTDKQHAYRGKAIISKSIVWVNDRFEPKSEKMKVELRDASGAPVQQKELDIKAKPGDIQFIEFTLNAPDVAQKTPYTVVLSRKINGQFVEKDKLDMQVHPVDPAGAIAAVKQTRKTWLIDTKGLTKKTLQALKIKFGDPALSSAKLGSGDLLIVGRESISELYKKVPDIAALVKNGLNVLVFEQTKPDLEKYCKLYAVEASARHVFLPISGNPVTKGLSQEDLADWTGEGTLLEAFPVPTKEAYGEHPFKNGNRGMVASVVIEKPHRGAFLHLLHQGFDLAYTPLMEEKIGKGMILYCQLDVTGRTADSPVIELITKNIIDYADKRAAAKETAIVYAGGAHGKDILESSGADFTVAGDLGSAAQDASKDAVLVLGEDGLFNFVTKNRQQLTAHLSKGGTVLLLAVKNPVELARMLGANIIGHSMEGYWFYPKQGETAGMSAGMSAGDFYWKDNFSLPLPDKQYPLYSQNIGPNGGRLIICQIDPLYFTNKEINQRRYRGRYKMNRQVAIVLANLGAQFKGNTPQYMDGIEKQQEIDLAGAWNFKIDLNDKGESEGWYKTEWKDGFKKMNVPGSWESQNELTPNPNVDGKQPYDGYAWYQKTVVIPSSLKGIPLFLEMGNVDDMDWSYFNGQPIGKTGKETKNYYSAKRYYPIPENLIQFDKPNTVTVRCFDEYQEGGLMKGPDKIAFKKPEAFFYLPSDDYAKARFDPYKFYRW
;
A
#
# COMPACT_ATOMS: atom_id res chain seq x y z
N MET A 1 32.40 1.64 13.96
CA MET A 1 31.98 2.64 12.95
C MET A 1 30.48 2.68 12.96
N GLU A 2 29.90 3.79 13.42
CA GLU A 2 28.46 4.01 13.41
C GLU A 2 27.90 3.82 12.00
N THR A 3 26.71 3.23 11.92
CA THR A 3 25.95 2.93 10.69
C THR A 3 25.92 4.13 9.72
N PHE A 4 25.97 5.36 10.26
CA PHE A 4 26.01 6.62 9.54
C PHE A 4 27.23 6.79 8.62
N ALA A 5 28.44 6.46 9.10
CA ALA A 5 29.67 6.60 8.31
C ALA A 5 29.72 5.62 7.13
N ARG A 6 29.04 4.47 7.26
CA ARG A 6 28.96 3.42 6.23
C ARG A 6 27.92 3.71 5.15
N MET A 7 26.83 4.43 5.47
CA MET A 7 25.84 4.85 4.48
C MET A 7 26.30 6.09 3.70
N LYS A 8 26.99 7.03 4.37
CA LYS A 8 27.51 8.25 3.72
C LYS A 8 28.39 7.95 2.50
N THR A 9 29.21 6.90 2.57
CA THR A 9 30.10 6.48 1.48
C THR A 9 29.39 5.84 0.29
N VAL A 10 28.19 5.29 0.49
CA VAL A 10 27.33 4.78 -0.60
C VAL A 10 26.69 5.95 -1.33
N VAL A 11 26.19 6.92 -0.56
CA VAL A 11 25.45 8.10 -1.04
C VAL A 11 26.35 9.09 -1.79
N ASP A 12 27.59 9.27 -1.31
CA ASP A 12 28.57 10.17 -1.93
C ASP A 12 29.29 9.54 -3.14
N SER A 13 28.85 8.35 -3.59
CA SER A 13 29.37 7.68 -4.79
C SER A 13 29.19 8.56 -6.05
N PRO A 14 30.23 8.76 -6.87
CA PRO A 14 30.13 9.50 -8.15
C PRO A 14 29.06 8.95 -9.10
N VAL A 15 28.66 7.68 -8.95
CA VAL A 15 27.63 7.02 -9.76
C VAL A 15 26.21 7.43 -9.34
N GLU A 16 25.99 7.78 -8.06
CA GLU A 16 24.69 8.25 -7.58
C GLU A 16 24.45 9.72 -7.93
N ARG A 17 25.51 10.54 -7.96
CA ARG A 17 25.40 11.97 -8.28
C ARG A 17 24.74 12.22 -9.65
N LYS A 18 25.14 11.47 -10.69
CA LYS A 18 24.59 11.61 -12.05
C LYS A 18 23.11 11.18 -12.17
N ALA A 19 22.70 10.17 -11.41
CA ALA A 19 21.32 9.65 -11.40
C ALA A 19 20.35 10.49 -10.56
N ILE A 20 20.90 11.19 -9.58
CA ILE A 20 20.20 12.19 -8.78
C ILE A 20 20.08 13.49 -9.59
N GLU A 21 21.10 13.86 -10.36
CA GLU A 21 21.12 15.04 -11.23
C GLU A 21 20.22 14.90 -12.47
N ASP A 22 20.09 13.71 -13.07
CA ASP A 22 19.29 13.48 -14.29
C ASP A 22 17.82 13.10 -14.03
N GLY A 23 17.44 12.86 -12.77
CA GLY A 23 16.06 12.50 -12.39
C GLY A 23 15.58 11.14 -12.91
N SER A 24 16.46 10.26 -13.41
CA SER A 24 16.08 8.96 -13.95
C SER A 24 15.74 7.93 -12.86
N ASP A 25 14.48 7.46 -12.84
CA ASP A 25 14.01 6.40 -11.93
C ASP A 25 14.35 5.02 -12.51
N LYS A 26 15.56 4.52 -12.27
CA LYS A 26 16.03 3.23 -12.84
C LYS A 26 15.37 1.99 -12.23
N TYR A 27 14.37 2.14 -11.36
CA TYR A 27 13.58 1.01 -10.88
C TYR A 27 12.76 0.35 -12.00
N ALA A 28 12.25 1.12 -12.97
CA ALA A 28 11.43 0.61 -14.07
C ALA A 28 12.25 0.09 -15.26
N ASP A 29 13.47 0.61 -15.50
CA ASP A 29 14.32 0.15 -16.61
C ASP A 29 14.84 -1.28 -16.44
N MET A 30 14.70 -1.87 -15.26
CA MET A 30 15.03 -3.28 -15.02
C MET A 30 13.99 -4.26 -15.59
N HIS A 31 12.85 -3.76 -16.08
CA HIS A 31 11.74 -4.61 -16.50
C HIS A 31 11.85 -5.15 -17.92
N LYS A 32 12.73 -4.60 -18.78
CA LYS A 32 12.63 -4.93 -20.21
C LYS A 32 13.17 -6.30 -20.60
N TYR A 33 14.28 -6.83 -20.09
CA TYR A 33 14.75 -8.16 -20.51
C TYR A 33 15.65 -8.82 -19.46
N TYR A 34 15.13 -9.80 -18.73
CA TYR A 34 15.92 -10.85 -18.08
C TYR A 34 15.90 -12.13 -18.94
N TYR A 35 16.10 -11.97 -20.24
CA TYR A 35 16.52 -13.01 -21.15
C TYR A 35 17.61 -12.39 -22.04
N TYR A 36 18.86 -12.72 -21.74
CA TYR A 36 20.07 -12.44 -22.52
C TYR A 36 20.51 -10.96 -22.66
N VAL A 37 21.68 -10.66 -22.09
CA VAL A 37 22.69 -9.68 -22.53
C VAL A 37 22.18 -8.37 -23.17
N SER A 38 22.30 -7.25 -22.45
CA SER A 38 22.74 -6.02 -23.10
C SER A 38 23.77 -5.29 -22.24
N GLU A 39 24.88 -5.05 -22.90
CA GLU A 39 26.12 -4.48 -22.41
C GLU A 39 25.95 -2.99 -22.12
N THR A 40 26.83 -2.51 -21.26
CA THR A 40 27.27 -1.12 -21.13
C THR A 40 26.26 -0.05 -20.69
N GLU A 41 26.57 0.47 -19.50
CA GLU A 41 26.33 1.84 -19.01
C GLU A 41 25.00 2.18 -18.32
N GLY A 42 25.16 2.67 -17.08
CA GLY A 42 24.15 3.42 -16.34
C GLY A 42 23.35 2.61 -15.31
N ARG A 43 23.93 2.21 -14.18
CA ARG A 43 23.18 1.50 -13.10
C ARG A 43 23.38 2.13 -11.72
N PRO A 44 22.46 3.01 -11.27
CA PRO A 44 22.43 3.56 -9.92
C PRO A 44 21.32 2.88 -9.10
N PHE A 45 21.53 2.70 -7.80
CA PHE A 45 20.61 2.12 -6.80
C PHE A 45 20.24 0.62 -6.90
N GLY A 46 20.35 -0.01 -8.07
CA GLY A 46 19.93 -1.41 -8.33
C GLY A 46 20.74 -2.53 -7.67
N GLN A 47 21.67 -2.23 -6.75
CA GLN A 47 22.48 -3.27 -6.10
C GLN A 47 22.68 -3.13 -4.60
N VAL A 48 22.29 -2.03 -3.94
CA VAL A 48 22.84 -1.75 -2.59
C VAL A 48 21.90 -2.12 -1.43
N LEU A 49 20.58 -2.13 -1.64
CA LEU A 49 19.60 -2.54 -0.62
C LEU A 49 18.72 -3.76 -0.98
N PRO A 50 18.51 -4.15 -2.25
CA PRO A 50 17.77 -5.37 -2.59
C PRO A 50 18.44 -6.67 -2.15
N SER A 51 19.65 -6.63 -1.59
CA SER A 51 20.32 -7.83 -1.09
C SER A 51 20.48 -7.83 0.44
N GLN A 52 20.36 -6.70 1.14
CA GLN A 52 20.72 -6.63 2.56
C GLN A 52 19.51 -6.80 3.48
N ALA A 53 18.34 -6.29 3.07
CA ALA A 53 17.07 -6.54 3.76
C ALA A 53 16.32 -7.77 3.20
N PHE A 54 16.68 -8.22 2.00
CA PHE A 54 15.94 -9.24 1.24
C PHE A 54 16.63 -10.59 1.16
N MET A 55 17.97 -10.65 1.30
CA MET A 55 18.62 -11.93 1.58
C MET A 55 18.48 -12.21 3.06
N GLY A 56 17.27 -12.53 3.51
CA GLY A 56 17.11 -13.15 4.81
C GLY A 56 17.92 -14.45 4.90
N ASP A 57 17.53 -15.33 5.79
CA ASP A 57 18.08 -16.69 5.91
C ASP A 57 17.85 -17.62 4.70
N PHE A 58 17.53 -17.06 3.54
CA PHE A 58 17.21 -17.78 2.32
C PHE A 58 18.30 -18.79 1.90
N MET A 59 19.58 -18.38 1.87
CA MET A 59 20.67 -19.28 1.44
C MET A 59 20.82 -20.49 2.35
N LYS A 60 20.68 -20.29 3.68
CA LYS A 60 20.72 -21.42 4.62
C LYS A 60 19.53 -22.36 4.43
N TYR A 61 18.34 -21.82 4.15
CA TYR A 61 17.16 -22.65 3.88
C TYR A 61 17.23 -23.39 2.54
N TRP A 62 17.77 -22.76 1.49
CA TRP A 62 18.02 -23.39 0.19
C TRP A 62 18.94 -24.60 0.30
N ARG A 63 20.06 -24.44 1.02
CA ARG A 63 20.96 -25.57 1.30
C ARG A 63 20.25 -26.69 2.06
N ALA A 64 19.40 -26.36 3.03
CA ALA A 64 18.59 -27.35 3.74
C ALA A 64 17.46 -27.98 2.89
N TRP A 65 17.05 -27.35 1.79
CA TRP A 65 16.17 -27.95 0.78
C TRP A 65 16.91 -28.84 -0.23
N GLY A 66 18.24 -28.99 -0.11
CA GLY A 66 19.05 -29.72 -1.08
C GLY A 66 19.32 -28.94 -2.37
N ILE A 67 19.01 -27.64 -2.38
CA ILE A 67 19.41 -26.74 -3.45
C ILE A 67 20.87 -26.37 -3.17
N SER A 68 21.77 -26.77 -4.06
CA SER A 68 23.14 -26.26 -4.06
C SER A 68 23.02 -24.73 -4.08
N GLY A 69 23.42 -24.05 -3.01
CA GLY A 69 23.35 -22.58 -2.89
C GLY A 69 24.26 -21.84 -3.88
N MET A 70 24.61 -22.47 -5.00
CA MET A 70 25.43 -22.01 -6.10
C MET A 70 24.66 -22.19 -7.42
N ASP A 71 23.48 -21.58 -7.53
CA ASP A 71 22.90 -21.33 -8.86
C ASP A 71 23.48 -19.99 -9.40
N PRO A 72 23.87 -19.91 -10.68
CA PRO A 72 24.79 -18.93 -11.24
C PRO A 72 24.05 -17.63 -11.56
N TYR A 73 23.52 -16.97 -10.55
CA TYR A 73 23.47 -15.53 -10.63
C TYR A 73 24.93 -15.07 -10.47
N GLU A 74 25.71 -15.12 -11.55
CA GLU A 74 27.07 -14.54 -11.68
C GLU A 74 27.12 -13.03 -11.31
N SER A 75 25.98 -12.47 -10.91
CA SER A 75 25.74 -11.15 -10.38
C SER A 75 25.68 -11.05 -8.85
N VAL A 76 25.76 -12.14 -8.05
CA VAL A 76 25.60 -12.03 -6.58
C VAL A 76 26.62 -11.13 -5.92
N ASP A 77 27.71 -10.75 -6.61
CA ASP A 77 28.29 -9.45 -6.28
C ASP A 77 29.08 -8.77 -7.41
N ARG A 78 28.38 -7.98 -8.23
CA ARG A 78 29.06 -6.87 -8.95
C ARG A 78 29.67 -5.82 -7.99
N ARG A 79 29.39 -5.87 -6.67
CA ARG A 79 30.04 -5.02 -5.65
C ARG A 79 31.31 -5.65 -5.05
N LEU A 80 31.63 -6.91 -5.35
CA LEU A 80 32.96 -7.52 -5.05
C LEU A 80 34.01 -7.28 -6.16
N ASN A 81 33.72 -6.31 -7.05
CA ASN A 81 34.59 -5.77 -8.09
C ASN A 81 34.77 -6.68 -9.34
N LEU A 82 34.57 -6.07 -10.51
CA LEU A 82 34.60 -6.69 -11.84
C LEU A 82 36.05 -6.85 -12.31
N ASN A 83 36.72 -7.94 -11.94
CA ASN A 83 37.91 -8.40 -12.65
C ASN A 83 37.69 -9.83 -13.12
N TYR A 84 36.87 -9.96 -14.17
CA TYR A 84 36.85 -11.17 -14.96
C TYR A 84 38.09 -11.17 -15.84
N VAL A 85 38.96 -12.14 -15.63
CA VAL A 85 40.09 -12.40 -16.55
C VAL A 85 39.69 -13.62 -17.37
N PRO A 86 39.84 -13.60 -18.71
CA PRO A 86 39.73 -14.83 -19.49
C PRO A 86 40.58 -15.92 -18.85
N ALA A 87 39.99 -17.10 -18.63
CA ALA A 87 40.82 -18.24 -18.29
C ALA A 87 41.73 -18.51 -19.51
N ASP A 88 43.01 -18.84 -19.29
CA ASP A 88 43.89 -19.18 -20.40
C ASP A 88 43.33 -20.39 -21.17
N GLY A 89 42.79 -20.13 -22.36
CA GLY A 89 42.29 -21.14 -23.31
C GLY A 89 40.75 -21.34 -23.34
N PRO A 90 40.15 -21.57 -24.53
CA PRO A 90 38.72 -21.86 -24.65
C PRO A 90 38.39 -23.24 -24.06
N ALA A 91 37.36 -23.31 -23.23
CA ALA A 91 36.82 -24.58 -22.76
C ALA A 91 36.25 -25.38 -23.94
N GLN A 92 36.90 -26.48 -24.32
CA GLN A 92 36.41 -27.37 -25.37
C GLN A 92 35.37 -28.37 -24.81
N TYR A 93 34.41 -28.80 -25.63
CA TYR A 93 33.32 -29.70 -25.22
C TYR A 93 33.82 -31.02 -24.59
N ALA A 94 34.96 -31.54 -25.06
CA ALA A 94 35.59 -32.73 -24.49
C ALA A 94 36.06 -32.55 -23.02
N SER A 95 36.24 -31.32 -22.55
CA SER A 95 36.77 -31.01 -21.21
C SER A 95 35.73 -31.12 -20.08
N PHE A 96 34.43 -31.17 -20.41
CA PHE A 96 33.33 -31.23 -19.42
C PHE A 96 33.26 -32.55 -18.63
N LYS A 97 33.90 -33.62 -19.11
CA LYS A 97 33.90 -34.95 -18.45
C LYS A 97 35.15 -35.22 -17.60
N THR A 98 36.06 -34.27 -17.47
CA THR A 98 37.29 -34.43 -16.68
C THR A 98 37.25 -33.60 -15.39
N PRO A 99 37.75 -34.10 -14.24
CA PRO A 99 37.84 -33.32 -13.01
C PRO A 99 38.69 -32.03 -13.15
N GLY A 100 38.30 -30.93 -12.51
CA GLY A 100 39.03 -29.64 -12.50
C GLY A 100 38.12 -28.41 -12.67
N ILE A 101 38.65 -27.18 -12.52
CA ILE A 101 37.89 -25.92 -12.71
C ILE A 101 37.62 -25.69 -14.21
N LYS A 102 36.35 -25.55 -14.61
CA LYS A 102 35.90 -25.48 -16.01
C LYS A 102 35.14 -24.19 -16.33
N THR A 103 35.74 -23.02 -16.09
CA THR A 103 35.10 -21.73 -16.36
C THR A 103 35.79 -20.99 -17.51
N MET A 104 35.01 -20.40 -18.43
CA MET A 104 35.50 -19.52 -19.51
C MET A 104 36.11 -18.22 -18.97
N LEU A 105 35.69 -17.82 -17.77
CA LEU A 105 36.16 -16.64 -17.06
C LEU A 105 36.68 -17.07 -15.68
N ARG A 106 37.86 -16.59 -15.29
CA ARG A 106 38.32 -16.70 -13.90
C ARG A 106 37.90 -15.44 -13.16
N TYR A 107 37.13 -15.65 -12.09
CA TYR A 107 36.84 -14.61 -11.12
C TYR A 107 38.02 -14.47 -10.14
N LYS A 108 38.68 -13.30 -10.14
CA LYS A 108 39.67 -12.94 -9.11
C LYS A 108 39.09 -11.83 -8.21
N PRO A 109 38.41 -12.17 -7.11
CA PRO A 109 37.91 -11.18 -6.17
C PRO A 109 39.07 -10.37 -5.58
N LYS A 110 38.96 -9.03 -5.57
CA LYS A 110 39.80 -8.17 -4.73
C LYS A 110 39.12 -8.03 -3.36
N TYR A 111 39.53 -8.82 -2.38
CA TYR A 111 38.97 -8.82 -1.02
C TYR A 111 39.44 -7.63 -0.15
N SER A 112 39.66 -6.45 -0.70
CA SER A 112 40.21 -5.33 0.07
C SER A 112 39.22 -4.70 1.07
N ALA A 113 37.93 -5.07 1.03
CA ALA A 113 36.93 -4.57 1.97
C ALA A 113 35.89 -5.64 2.37
N ARG A 114 35.75 -5.89 3.68
CA ARG A 114 34.69 -6.73 4.27
C ARG A 114 33.34 -5.99 4.14
N THR A 115 32.46 -6.47 3.26
CA THR A 115 31.09 -5.94 3.13
C THR A 115 30.23 -6.37 4.31
N ILE A 116 29.07 -5.73 4.52
CA ILE A 116 28.15 -6.15 5.59
C ILE A 116 27.54 -7.54 5.34
N LEU A 117 27.62 -8.06 4.11
CA LEU A 117 27.12 -9.38 3.71
C LEU A 117 28.17 -10.49 3.86
N PHE A 118 29.46 -10.14 3.86
CA PHE A 118 30.55 -11.11 3.92
C PHE A 118 30.38 -12.10 5.09
N ASP A 119 30.06 -11.58 6.27
CA ASP A 119 29.92 -12.42 7.47
C ASP A 119 28.75 -13.39 7.35
N LYS A 120 27.65 -12.97 6.74
CA LYS A 120 26.47 -13.81 6.51
C LYS A 120 26.70 -14.86 5.44
N TYR A 121 27.39 -14.54 4.34
CA TYR A 121 27.78 -15.57 3.38
C TYR A 121 28.73 -16.59 3.98
N ARG A 122 29.71 -16.16 4.78
CA ARG A 122 30.62 -17.07 5.46
C ARG A 122 29.87 -18.03 6.39
N GLU A 123 28.86 -17.54 7.09
CA GLU A 123 27.97 -18.35 7.94
C GLU A 123 27.12 -19.32 7.09
N TRP A 124 26.41 -18.82 6.08
CA TRP A 124 25.50 -19.64 5.27
C TRP A 124 26.19 -20.63 4.34
N LEU A 125 27.44 -20.39 3.96
CA LEU A 125 28.26 -21.26 3.10
C LEU A 125 29.26 -22.09 3.91
N ASP A 126 29.15 -22.13 5.25
CA ASP A 126 29.95 -23.06 6.05
C ASP A 126 29.68 -24.49 5.57
N PRO A 127 30.71 -25.27 5.17
CA PRO A 127 30.52 -26.65 4.72
C PRO A 127 29.84 -27.54 5.77
N GLU A 128 29.89 -27.16 7.05
CA GLU A 128 29.14 -27.79 8.14
C GLU A 128 28.18 -26.76 8.74
N LEU A 129 27.04 -26.56 8.07
CA LEU A 129 26.04 -25.58 8.47
C LEU A 129 25.08 -26.18 9.50
N PHE A 130 24.92 -25.49 10.62
CA PHE A 130 23.97 -25.83 11.68
C PHE A 130 23.05 -24.65 11.95
N PHE A 131 21.75 -24.88 12.07
CA PHE A 131 20.81 -23.87 12.53
C PHE A 131 19.58 -24.49 13.19
N ILE A 132 18.82 -23.68 13.93
CA ILE A 132 17.58 -24.08 14.58
C ILE A 132 16.43 -23.97 13.56
N GLY A 133 15.78 -25.09 13.26
CA GLY A 133 14.60 -25.17 12.41
C GLY A 133 13.32 -25.43 13.18
N GLY A 134 12.20 -25.42 12.46
CA GLY A 134 10.89 -25.86 12.93
C GLY A 134 10.89 -27.32 13.41
N GLY A 135 9.90 -27.68 14.22
CA GLY A 135 9.83 -28.98 14.91
C GLY A 135 9.60 -30.21 14.04
N LYS A 136 9.42 -30.06 12.72
CA LYS A 136 9.24 -31.16 11.75
C LYS A 136 10.04 -30.89 10.49
N LYS A 137 10.55 -31.94 9.85
CA LYS A 137 11.31 -31.83 8.58
C LYS A 137 10.53 -31.07 7.51
N GLU A 138 9.24 -31.34 7.32
CA GLU A 138 8.42 -30.68 6.29
C GLU A 138 8.13 -29.21 6.63
N LYS A 139 8.40 -28.82 7.88
CA LYS A 139 8.16 -27.48 8.41
C LYS A 139 9.41 -26.83 8.99
N PHE A 140 10.62 -27.22 8.55
CA PHE A 140 11.86 -26.76 9.15
C PHE A 140 12.10 -25.24 9.06
N THR A 141 11.40 -24.56 8.15
CA THR A 141 11.42 -23.08 8.03
C THR A 141 10.48 -22.37 9.00
N ASP A 142 9.78 -23.09 9.88
CA ASP A 142 8.91 -22.51 10.89
C ASP A 142 9.69 -21.69 11.94
N LYS A 143 9.39 -20.40 11.97
CA LYS A 143 9.98 -19.39 12.85
C LYS A 143 9.13 -19.06 14.08
N GLN A 144 8.14 -19.90 14.43
CA GLN A 144 7.36 -19.70 15.65
C GLN A 144 8.28 -19.43 16.85
N HIS A 145 8.02 -18.34 17.54
CA HIS A 145 8.83 -17.91 18.69
C HIS A 145 7.99 -17.43 19.88
N ALA A 146 6.66 -17.31 19.74
CA ALA A 146 5.76 -17.03 20.84
C ALA A 146 5.08 -18.30 21.35
N TYR A 147 5.15 -18.51 22.66
CA TYR A 147 4.61 -19.69 23.34
C TYR A 147 3.84 -19.28 24.60
N ARG A 148 2.86 -20.09 25.00
CA ARG A 148 2.30 -20.00 26.36
C ARG A 148 3.21 -20.73 27.33
N GLY A 149 3.21 -20.33 28.59
CA GLY A 149 3.86 -21.07 29.66
C GLY A 149 3.38 -22.52 29.69
N LYS A 150 4.26 -23.44 30.08
CA LYS A 150 4.04 -24.90 30.08
C LYS A 150 3.83 -25.54 28.69
N ALA A 151 3.80 -24.77 27.61
CA ALA A 151 3.71 -25.33 26.26
C ALA A 151 5.00 -26.08 25.89
N ILE A 152 4.87 -27.12 25.06
CA ILE A 152 6.02 -27.80 24.48
C ILE A 152 6.56 -26.94 23.34
N ILE A 153 7.85 -26.60 23.41
CA ILE A 153 8.61 -25.99 22.33
C ILE A 153 9.21 -27.12 21.50
N SER A 154 8.70 -27.31 20.28
CA SER A 154 9.20 -28.30 19.33
C SER A 154 10.00 -27.62 18.21
N LYS A 155 11.27 -28.00 18.07
CA LYS A 155 12.24 -27.46 17.11
C LYS A 155 13.13 -28.57 16.56
N SER A 156 13.97 -28.27 15.59
CA SER A 156 14.96 -29.21 15.07
C SER A 156 16.34 -28.58 14.95
N ILE A 157 17.38 -29.40 15.05
CA ILE A 157 18.71 -29.06 14.56
C ILE A 157 18.70 -29.40 13.07
N VAL A 158 18.84 -28.39 12.23
CA VAL A 158 19.07 -28.58 10.80
C VAL A 158 20.57 -28.59 10.58
N TRP A 159 21.07 -29.67 9.99
CA TRP A 159 22.49 -29.86 9.71
C TRP A 159 22.70 -30.21 8.25
N VAL A 160 23.48 -29.40 7.53
CA VAL A 160 23.97 -29.68 6.18
C VAL A 160 25.46 -30.03 6.27
N ASN A 161 25.82 -31.25 5.86
CA ASN A 161 27.20 -31.71 5.81
C ASN A 161 27.71 -31.77 4.37
N ASP A 162 28.23 -30.67 3.84
CA ASP A 162 28.82 -30.59 2.50
C ASP A 162 30.30 -31.06 2.47
N ARG A 163 30.79 -31.68 3.55
CA ARG A 163 32.13 -32.28 3.56
C ARG A 163 32.12 -33.62 2.82
N PHE A 164 33.29 -34.00 2.30
CA PHE A 164 33.51 -35.31 1.67
C PHE A 164 33.75 -36.45 2.67
N GLU A 165 33.59 -36.21 3.97
CA GLU A 165 33.79 -37.19 5.03
C GLU A 165 32.56 -37.30 5.94
N PRO A 166 32.28 -38.48 6.50
CA PRO A 166 31.27 -38.62 7.53
C PRO A 166 31.69 -37.83 8.78
N LYS A 167 30.72 -37.15 9.41
CA LYS A 167 30.94 -36.38 10.64
C LYS A 167 30.11 -36.93 11.78
N SER A 168 30.64 -36.84 12.99
CA SER A 168 29.95 -37.14 14.24
C SER A 168 30.15 -35.96 15.17
N GLU A 169 29.06 -35.37 15.64
CA GLU A 169 29.08 -34.12 16.41
C GLU A 169 28.33 -34.27 17.71
N LYS A 170 28.88 -33.65 18.76
CA LYS A 170 28.18 -33.49 20.03
C LYS A 170 27.60 -32.09 20.12
N MET A 171 26.27 -32.01 20.08
CA MET A 171 25.52 -30.77 20.12
C MET A 171 24.91 -30.55 21.49
N LYS A 172 24.68 -29.29 21.84
CA LYS A 172 23.92 -28.88 23.02
C LYS A 172 22.88 -27.84 22.61
N VAL A 173 21.64 -28.06 23.02
CA VAL A 173 20.56 -27.08 22.92
C VAL A 173 20.22 -26.59 24.33
N GLU A 174 20.14 -25.29 24.51
CA GLU A 174 19.83 -24.64 25.79
C GLU A 174 18.66 -23.69 25.62
N LEU A 175 17.70 -23.71 26.54
CA LEU A 175 16.81 -22.58 26.75
C LEU A 175 17.46 -21.67 27.79
N ARG A 176 17.72 -20.42 27.44
CA ARG A 176 18.33 -19.42 28.33
C ARG A 176 17.35 -18.31 28.67
N ASP A 177 17.40 -17.84 29.91
CA ASP A 177 16.65 -16.65 30.33
C ASP A 177 17.32 -15.35 29.85
N ALA A 178 16.73 -14.20 30.21
CA ALA A 178 17.24 -12.88 29.86
C ALA A 178 18.64 -12.56 30.41
N SER A 179 19.10 -13.26 31.45
CA SER A 179 20.46 -13.12 31.99
C SER A 179 21.49 -13.94 31.21
N GLY A 180 21.03 -14.83 30.31
CA GLY A 180 21.84 -15.80 29.60
C GLY A 180 22.06 -17.11 30.36
N ALA A 181 21.43 -17.29 31.53
CA ALA A 181 21.54 -18.52 32.31
C ALA A 181 20.68 -19.64 31.69
N PRO A 182 21.20 -20.88 31.57
CA PRO A 182 20.42 -22.00 31.05
C PRO A 182 19.36 -22.44 32.06
N VAL A 183 18.09 -22.39 31.66
CA VAL A 183 16.96 -22.91 32.45
C VAL A 183 16.63 -24.36 32.11
N GLN A 184 16.93 -24.78 30.88
CA GLN A 184 16.85 -26.16 30.40
C GLN A 184 17.96 -26.42 29.40
N GLN A 185 18.45 -27.66 29.32
CA GLN A 185 19.46 -28.05 28.34
C GLN A 185 19.30 -29.52 27.94
N LYS A 186 19.72 -29.85 26.72
CA LYS A 186 19.87 -31.22 26.22
C LYS A 186 21.15 -31.34 25.41
N GLU A 187 21.91 -32.40 25.64
CA GLU A 187 23.03 -32.79 24.78
C GLU A 187 22.59 -33.91 23.83
N LEU A 188 23.08 -33.87 22.60
CA LEU A 188 22.69 -34.78 21.52
C LEU A 188 23.95 -35.19 20.75
N ASP A 189 24.15 -36.49 20.57
CA ASP A 189 25.17 -37.03 19.66
C ASP A 189 24.52 -37.28 18.29
N ILE A 190 25.00 -36.58 17.26
CA ILE A 190 24.42 -36.62 15.91
C ILE A 190 25.48 -37.05 14.89
N LYS A 191 25.04 -37.67 13.80
CA LYS A 191 25.92 -38.15 12.71
C LYS A 191 25.33 -37.82 11.34
N ALA A 192 26.19 -37.51 10.38
CA ALA A 192 25.81 -37.25 9.00
C ALA A 192 26.87 -37.85 8.05
N LYS A 193 26.43 -38.41 6.92
CA LYS A 193 27.30 -38.85 5.82
C LYS A 193 27.70 -37.64 4.97
N PRO A 194 28.68 -37.77 4.05
CA PRO A 194 28.97 -36.75 3.06
C PRO A 194 27.72 -36.37 2.24
N GLY A 195 27.42 -35.07 2.16
CA GLY A 195 26.27 -34.52 1.44
C GLY A 195 24.91 -34.68 2.12
N ASP A 196 24.86 -35.25 3.34
CA ASP A 196 23.59 -35.44 4.05
C ASP A 196 23.04 -34.10 4.56
N ILE A 197 21.70 -34.02 4.55
CA ILE A 197 20.93 -33.00 5.25
C ILE A 197 20.10 -33.69 6.33
N GLN A 198 20.41 -33.40 7.59
CA GLN A 198 19.77 -33.99 8.76
C GLN A 198 18.81 -33.00 9.43
N PHE A 199 17.70 -33.52 9.94
CA PHE A 199 16.70 -32.80 10.72
C PHE A 199 16.48 -33.54 12.04
N ILE A 200 17.16 -33.10 13.10
CA ILE A 200 17.12 -33.77 14.41
C ILE A 200 16.14 -33.01 15.31
N GLU A 201 14.96 -33.57 15.51
CA GLU A 201 13.93 -32.96 16.35
C GLU A 201 14.33 -32.97 17.83
N PHE A 202 14.03 -31.87 18.53
CA PHE A 202 14.18 -31.75 19.96
C PHE A 202 13.01 -30.97 20.57
N THR A 203 12.79 -31.20 21.86
CA THR A 203 11.75 -30.52 22.63
C THR A 203 12.33 -29.82 23.85
N LEU A 204 11.77 -28.66 24.19
CA LEU A 204 11.99 -27.94 25.44
C LEU A 204 10.61 -27.60 26.01
N ASN A 205 10.51 -27.26 27.30
CA ASN A 205 9.25 -26.80 27.90
C ASN A 205 9.30 -25.29 28.12
N ALA A 206 8.29 -24.56 27.67
CA ALA A 206 8.16 -23.15 28.01
C ALA A 206 7.97 -23.00 29.53
N PRO A 207 8.79 -22.18 30.23
CA PRO A 207 8.63 -21.96 31.67
C PRO A 207 7.25 -21.39 32.02
N ASP A 208 6.77 -21.66 33.23
CA ASP A 208 5.57 -20.98 33.74
C ASP A 208 5.96 -19.56 34.18
N VAL A 209 5.32 -18.55 33.60
CA VAL A 209 5.69 -17.14 33.80
C VAL A 209 4.47 -16.33 34.21
N ALA A 210 4.66 -15.34 35.09
CA ALA A 210 3.58 -14.45 35.53
C ALA A 210 3.27 -13.32 34.51
N GLN A 211 4.25 -12.97 33.68
CA GLN A 211 4.15 -11.93 32.65
C GLN A 211 4.93 -12.38 31.40
N LYS A 212 4.76 -11.67 30.28
CA LYS A 212 5.53 -11.95 29.06
C LYS A 212 7.03 -11.82 29.35
N THR A 213 7.78 -12.90 29.14
CA THR A 213 9.21 -12.98 29.47
C THR A 213 10.01 -13.47 28.27
N PRO A 214 11.12 -12.80 27.91
CA PRO A 214 11.98 -13.24 26.81
C PRO A 214 12.86 -14.42 27.23
N TYR A 215 13.09 -15.32 26.29
CA TYR A 215 14.03 -16.44 26.39
C TYR A 215 14.78 -16.58 25.06
N THR A 216 15.90 -17.30 25.06
CA THR A 216 16.62 -17.62 23.82
C THR A 216 16.94 -19.11 23.78
N VAL A 217 16.62 -19.78 22.67
CA VAL A 217 17.13 -21.12 22.38
C VAL A 217 18.50 -20.98 21.74
N VAL A 218 19.53 -21.57 22.35
CA VAL A 218 20.92 -21.54 21.85
C VAL A 218 21.33 -22.94 21.41
N LEU A 219 21.81 -23.06 20.18
CA LEU A 219 22.41 -24.26 19.63
C LEU A 219 23.93 -24.12 19.65
N SER A 220 24.62 -25.06 20.29
CA SER A 220 26.08 -25.09 20.37
C SER A 220 26.66 -26.43 19.93
N ARG A 221 27.86 -26.40 19.35
CA ARG A 221 28.67 -27.58 18.98
C ARG A 221 29.87 -27.70 19.90
N LYS A 222 30.22 -28.91 20.32
CA LYS A 222 31.43 -29.15 21.09
C LYS A 222 32.68 -29.11 20.19
N ILE A 223 33.59 -28.18 20.46
CA ILE A 223 34.87 -27.99 19.75
C ILE A 223 35.97 -27.88 20.81
N ASN A 224 37.01 -28.71 20.74
CA ASN A 224 38.14 -28.72 21.68
C ASN A 224 37.70 -28.77 23.16
N GLY A 225 36.67 -29.57 23.47
CA GLY A 225 36.13 -29.71 24.82
C GLY A 225 35.12 -28.65 25.24
N GLN A 226 34.98 -27.54 24.50
CA GLN A 226 34.09 -26.43 24.82
C GLN A 226 32.89 -26.35 23.87
N PHE A 227 31.74 -25.92 24.37
CA PHE A 227 30.57 -25.68 23.52
C PHE A 227 30.63 -24.28 22.91
N VAL A 228 30.63 -24.23 21.57
CA VAL A 228 30.68 -23.00 20.77
C VAL A 228 29.32 -22.80 20.12
N GLU A 229 28.73 -21.62 20.29
CA GLU A 229 27.45 -21.23 19.69
C GLU A 229 27.49 -21.33 18.16
N LYS A 230 26.43 -21.88 17.58
CA LYS A 230 26.24 -22.03 16.14
C LYS A 230 25.02 -21.28 15.63
N ASP A 231 23.96 -21.25 16.42
CA ASP A 231 22.76 -20.50 16.09
C ASP A 231 21.97 -20.17 17.37
N LYS A 232 21.08 -19.19 17.27
CA LYS A 232 20.16 -18.84 18.34
C LYS A 232 18.81 -18.39 17.80
N LEU A 233 17.76 -18.66 18.56
CA LEU A 233 16.40 -18.24 18.28
C LEU A 233 15.82 -17.57 19.52
N ASP A 234 15.58 -16.26 19.41
CA ASP A 234 14.89 -15.51 20.46
C ASP A 234 13.41 -15.91 20.50
N MET A 235 12.87 -15.97 21.71
CA MET A 235 11.53 -16.45 22.02
C MET A 235 10.85 -15.57 23.07
N GLN A 236 9.53 -15.63 23.07
CA GLN A 236 8.67 -14.98 24.05
C GLN A 236 7.76 -16.02 24.67
N VAL A 237 7.77 -16.08 26.00
CA VAL A 237 6.85 -16.93 26.76
C VAL A 237 5.83 -16.03 27.43
N HIS A 238 4.55 -16.26 27.12
CA HIS A 238 3.41 -15.55 27.69
C HIS A 238 2.84 -16.35 28.86
N PRO A 239 2.23 -15.69 29.86
CA PRO A 239 1.63 -16.39 30.99
C PRO A 239 0.59 -17.41 30.52
N VAL A 240 0.50 -18.52 31.26
CA VAL A 240 -0.68 -19.38 31.19
C VAL A 240 -1.85 -18.54 31.66
N ASP A 241 -2.95 -18.55 30.93
CA ASP A 241 -4.20 -17.98 31.43
C ASP A 241 -4.85 -19.01 32.37
N PRO A 242 -4.71 -18.91 33.70
CA PRO A 242 -5.25 -19.92 34.60
C PRO A 242 -6.77 -19.75 34.60
N ALA A 243 -7.49 -20.71 34.01
CA ALA A 243 -8.96 -20.76 34.05
C ALA A 243 -9.69 -19.55 33.43
N GLY A 244 -9.17 -18.93 32.36
CA GLY A 244 -9.87 -17.87 31.65
C GLY A 244 -9.94 -16.54 32.41
N ALA A 245 -8.88 -16.26 33.19
CA ALA A 245 -8.59 -15.03 33.91
C ALA A 245 -8.04 -13.91 33.01
N ILE A 246 -7.95 -14.09 31.69
CA ILE A 246 -7.94 -12.92 30.82
C ILE A 246 -9.25 -12.17 31.10
N ALA A 247 -9.12 -11.03 31.79
CA ALA A 247 -10.22 -10.14 32.04
C ALA A 247 -10.95 -9.92 30.72
N ALA A 248 -12.24 -10.26 30.70
CA ALA A 248 -13.07 -9.97 29.54
C ALA A 248 -12.87 -8.49 29.20
N VAL A 249 -12.76 -8.18 27.90
CA VAL A 249 -12.75 -6.78 27.47
C VAL A 249 -14.00 -6.14 28.09
N LYS A 250 -13.81 -5.13 28.93
CA LYS A 250 -14.92 -4.44 29.58
C LYS A 250 -15.58 -3.56 28.52
N GLN A 251 -16.51 -4.16 27.78
CA GLN A 251 -17.26 -3.49 26.72
C GLN A 251 -18.10 -2.36 27.32
N THR A 252 -17.94 -1.18 26.75
CA THR A 252 -18.70 0.03 27.09
C THR A 252 -19.81 0.31 26.09
N ARG A 253 -19.65 -0.19 24.85
CA ARG A 253 -20.63 -0.07 23.78
C ARG A 253 -21.45 -1.34 23.63
N LYS A 254 -22.68 -1.19 23.14
CA LYS A 254 -23.46 -2.34 22.67
C LYS A 254 -22.83 -2.84 21.37
N THR A 255 -22.46 -4.12 21.34
CA THR A 255 -21.74 -4.72 20.21
C THR A 255 -22.65 -5.61 19.35
N TRP A 256 -22.53 -5.47 18.03
CA TRP A 256 -23.26 -6.24 17.01
C TRP A 256 -22.30 -6.97 16.07
N LEU A 257 -22.74 -8.07 15.47
CA LEU A 257 -21.91 -8.85 14.55
C LEU A 257 -22.63 -9.11 13.21
N ILE A 258 -21.92 -8.89 12.10
CA ILE A 258 -22.23 -9.42 10.77
C ILE A 258 -21.09 -10.39 10.41
N ASP A 259 -21.33 -11.69 10.41
CA ASP A 259 -20.32 -12.70 10.06
C ASP A 259 -20.93 -13.82 9.22
N THR A 260 -20.59 -13.86 7.93
CA THR A 260 -21.15 -14.82 6.97
C THR A 260 -20.53 -16.21 7.08
N LYS A 261 -19.29 -16.29 7.57
CA LYS A 261 -18.52 -17.55 7.65
C LYS A 261 -18.50 -18.14 9.05
N GLY A 262 -18.83 -17.35 10.08
CA GLY A 262 -18.79 -17.76 11.48
C GLY A 262 -17.39 -17.84 12.08
N LEU A 263 -16.34 -17.49 11.31
CA LEU A 263 -14.95 -17.56 11.73
C LEU A 263 -14.62 -16.49 12.77
N THR A 264 -15.13 -15.27 12.59
CA THR A 264 -14.97 -14.18 13.56
C THR A 264 -15.80 -14.45 14.80
N LYS A 265 -17.03 -14.97 14.66
CA LYS A 265 -17.89 -15.40 15.77
C LYS A 265 -17.17 -16.36 16.71
N LYS A 266 -16.47 -17.36 16.16
CA LYS A 266 -15.67 -18.31 16.92
C LYS A 266 -14.54 -17.61 17.70
N THR A 267 -13.80 -16.70 17.07
CA THR A 267 -12.75 -15.92 17.74
C THR A 267 -13.32 -15.04 18.87
N LEU A 268 -14.42 -14.34 18.63
CA LEU A 268 -15.07 -13.50 19.65
C LEU A 268 -15.56 -14.31 20.85
N GLN A 269 -16.13 -15.49 20.61
CA GLN A 269 -16.55 -16.41 21.67
C GLN A 269 -15.38 -16.92 22.50
N ALA A 270 -14.26 -17.30 21.86
CA ALA A 270 -13.03 -17.71 22.55
C ALA A 270 -12.46 -16.59 23.43
N LEU A 271 -12.58 -15.34 22.98
CA LEU A 271 -12.16 -14.15 23.73
C LEU A 271 -13.21 -13.64 24.72
N LYS A 272 -14.35 -14.33 24.87
CA LYS A 272 -15.48 -13.96 25.75
C LYS A 272 -16.06 -12.57 25.46
N ILE A 273 -16.04 -12.13 24.19
CA ILE A 273 -16.64 -10.88 23.74
C ILE A 273 -18.13 -11.09 23.52
N LYS A 274 -18.97 -10.23 24.11
CA LYS A 274 -20.44 -10.29 23.97
C LYS A 274 -20.87 -9.57 22.69
N PHE A 275 -21.82 -10.13 21.96
CA PHE A 275 -22.38 -9.50 20.76
C PHE A 275 -23.81 -9.98 20.51
N GLY A 276 -24.63 -9.17 19.83
CA GLY A 276 -25.95 -9.55 19.32
C GLY A 276 -25.92 -10.08 17.88
N ASP A 277 -26.79 -11.04 17.58
CA ASP A 277 -27.02 -11.75 16.29
C ASP A 277 -28.50 -12.25 16.31
N PRO A 278 -29.39 -12.24 15.27
CA PRO A 278 -29.38 -11.79 13.86
C PRO A 278 -30.57 -10.85 13.45
N ALA A 279 -30.70 -10.59 12.13
CA ALA A 279 -31.56 -9.60 11.43
C ALA A 279 -31.21 -8.14 11.74
N LEU A 280 -29.93 -7.81 11.63
CA LEU A 280 -29.45 -6.44 11.72
C LEU A 280 -30.02 -5.64 10.53
N SER A 281 -30.64 -4.50 10.84
CA SER A 281 -30.98 -3.43 9.90
C SER A 281 -30.48 -2.11 10.48
N SER A 282 -30.34 -1.08 9.65
CA SER A 282 -29.89 0.25 10.09
C SER A 282 -30.72 0.81 11.25
N ALA A 283 -32.02 0.54 11.29
CA ALA A 283 -32.94 0.95 12.37
C ALA A 283 -32.61 0.39 13.76
N LYS A 284 -31.76 -0.64 13.87
CA LYS A 284 -31.35 -1.24 15.16
C LYS A 284 -30.05 -0.68 15.71
N LEU A 285 -29.28 0.06 14.91
CA LEU A 285 -27.95 0.56 15.27
C LEU A 285 -28.04 1.97 15.86
N GLY A 286 -27.45 2.14 17.04
CA GLY A 286 -27.30 3.45 17.69
C GLY A 286 -25.93 4.09 17.43
N SER A 287 -25.85 5.42 17.60
CA SER A 287 -24.59 6.17 17.54
C SER A 287 -23.60 5.86 18.66
N GLY A 288 -24.00 5.12 19.70
CA GLY A 288 -23.10 4.64 20.76
C GLY A 288 -22.62 3.21 20.55
N ASP A 289 -23.04 2.55 19.48
CA ASP A 289 -22.81 1.11 19.29
C ASP A 289 -21.42 0.83 18.66
N LEU A 290 -21.03 -0.44 18.71
CA LEU A 290 -19.93 -1.02 17.96
C LEU A 290 -20.47 -2.10 17.02
N LEU A 291 -20.28 -1.92 15.71
CA LEU A 291 -20.59 -2.94 14.71
C LEU A 291 -19.31 -3.67 14.30
N ILE A 292 -19.27 -4.98 14.51
CA ILE A 292 -18.19 -5.84 14.02
C ILE A 292 -18.63 -6.49 12.71
N VAL A 293 -17.84 -6.29 11.67
CA VAL A 293 -17.95 -6.96 10.37
C VAL A 293 -16.89 -8.03 10.34
N GLY A 294 -17.34 -9.27 10.38
CA GLY A 294 -16.50 -10.45 10.36
C GLY A 294 -15.74 -10.61 9.06
N ARG A 295 -14.85 -11.60 9.08
CA ARG A 295 -14.04 -11.96 7.94
C ARG A 295 -14.93 -12.27 6.72
N GLU A 296 -14.52 -11.79 5.54
CA GLU A 296 -15.23 -12.02 4.26
C GLU A 296 -16.74 -11.65 4.31
N SER A 297 -17.07 -10.59 5.05
CA SER A 297 -18.46 -10.19 5.32
C SER A 297 -18.78 -8.74 4.95
N ILE A 298 -17.84 -7.99 4.37
CA ILE A 298 -18.04 -6.58 4.02
C ILE A 298 -19.14 -6.38 2.96
N SER A 299 -19.33 -7.35 2.07
CA SER A 299 -20.41 -7.34 1.09
C SER A 299 -21.81 -7.38 1.73
N GLU A 300 -21.94 -7.96 2.92
CA GLU A 300 -23.20 -8.01 3.66
C GLU A 300 -23.43 -6.78 4.54
N LEU A 301 -22.37 -6.10 4.98
CA LEU A 301 -22.50 -4.80 5.66
C LEU A 301 -23.32 -3.84 4.82
N TYR A 302 -22.88 -3.69 3.57
CA TYR A 302 -23.51 -2.83 2.59
C TYR A 302 -24.99 -3.17 2.36
N LYS A 303 -25.34 -4.45 2.21
CA LYS A 303 -26.73 -4.88 1.98
C LYS A 303 -27.64 -4.71 3.19
N LYS A 304 -27.11 -4.90 4.40
CA LYS A 304 -27.92 -4.96 5.63
C LYS A 304 -28.02 -3.64 6.35
N VAL A 305 -27.11 -2.71 6.09
CA VAL A 305 -27.03 -1.42 6.78
C VAL A 305 -27.01 -0.29 5.74
N PRO A 306 -28.15 0.00 5.10
CA PRO A 306 -28.27 1.20 4.29
C PRO A 306 -28.10 2.46 5.17
N ASP A 307 -27.62 3.55 4.58
CA ASP A 307 -27.32 4.82 5.27
C ASP A 307 -26.19 4.70 6.32
N ILE A 308 -25.23 3.80 6.08
CA ILE A 308 -24.10 3.62 6.99
C ILE A 308 -23.29 4.91 7.16
N ALA A 309 -23.22 5.77 6.14
CA ALA A 309 -22.53 7.06 6.24
C ALA A 309 -23.12 7.95 7.32
N ALA A 310 -24.45 8.01 7.42
CA ALA A 310 -25.12 8.81 8.44
C ALA A 310 -24.90 8.21 9.84
N LEU A 311 -24.96 6.88 9.98
CA LEU A 311 -24.74 6.20 11.26
C LEU A 311 -23.31 6.41 11.78
N VAL A 312 -22.30 6.21 10.94
CA VAL A 312 -20.89 6.38 11.31
C VAL A 312 -20.61 7.85 11.63
N LYS A 313 -21.05 8.79 10.77
CA LYS A 313 -20.89 10.23 11.02
C LYS A 313 -21.46 10.65 12.39
N ASN A 314 -22.53 10.01 12.83
CA ASN A 314 -23.20 10.33 14.09
C ASN A 314 -22.65 9.60 15.32
N GLY A 315 -21.72 8.64 15.18
CA GLY A 315 -21.01 8.03 16.31
C GLY A 315 -20.84 6.50 16.29
N LEU A 316 -21.45 5.81 15.33
CA LEU A 316 -21.27 4.36 15.20
C LEU A 316 -19.80 4.05 14.91
N ASN A 317 -19.21 3.16 15.71
CA ASN A 317 -17.89 2.61 15.43
C ASN A 317 -18.06 1.29 14.68
N VAL A 318 -17.28 1.09 13.62
CA VAL A 318 -17.30 -0.14 12.83
C VAL A 318 -15.91 -0.78 12.86
N LEU A 319 -15.80 -2.05 13.22
CA LEU A 319 -14.58 -2.85 13.13
C LEU A 319 -14.74 -3.87 12.01
N VAL A 320 -13.91 -3.78 10.97
CA VAL A 320 -13.90 -4.68 9.83
C VAL A 320 -12.70 -5.61 9.95
N PHE A 321 -12.96 -6.91 10.14
CA PHE A 321 -11.95 -7.97 10.11
C PHE A 321 -11.54 -8.32 8.68
N GLU A 322 -10.74 -9.37 8.50
CA GLU A 322 -10.01 -9.67 7.26
C GLU A 322 -10.95 -9.79 6.04
N GLN A 323 -10.66 -9.08 4.97
CA GLN A 323 -11.43 -9.13 3.73
C GLN A 323 -10.53 -9.52 2.56
N THR A 324 -11.13 -10.04 1.49
CA THR A 324 -10.38 -10.34 0.28
C THR A 324 -9.94 -9.04 -0.41
N LYS A 325 -8.85 -9.07 -1.20
CA LYS A 325 -8.44 -7.94 -2.03
C LYS A 325 -9.59 -7.42 -2.92
N PRO A 326 -10.32 -8.28 -3.67
CA PRO A 326 -11.47 -7.83 -4.47
C PRO A 326 -12.55 -7.12 -3.65
N ASP A 327 -12.84 -7.59 -2.44
CA ASP A 327 -13.87 -7.00 -1.60
C ASP A 327 -13.46 -5.61 -1.06
N LEU A 328 -12.21 -5.44 -0.63
CA LEU A 328 -11.68 -4.13 -0.20
C LEU A 328 -11.72 -3.11 -1.35
N GLU A 329 -11.30 -3.52 -2.54
CA GLU A 329 -11.27 -2.65 -3.72
C GLU A 329 -12.69 -2.31 -4.20
N LYS A 330 -13.59 -3.29 -4.17
CA LYS A 330 -14.99 -3.12 -4.62
C LYS A 330 -15.84 -2.32 -3.65
N TYR A 331 -15.86 -2.69 -2.36
CA TYR A 331 -16.80 -2.13 -1.39
C TYR A 331 -16.21 -0.97 -0.59
N CYS A 332 -14.89 -0.89 -0.43
CA CYS A 332 -14.26 0.19 0.34
C CYS A 332 -13.53 1.24 -0.51
N LYS A 333 -13.33 0.98 -1.82
CA LYS A 333 -12.39 1.73 -2.69
C LYS A 333 -10.96 1.80 -2.14
N LEU A 334 -10.56 0.81 -1.34
CA LEU A 334 -9.22 0.71 -0.78
C LEU A 334 -8.39 -0.23 -1.63
N TYR A 335 -7.27 0.26 -2.15
CA TYR A 335 -6.35 -0.57 -2.91
C TYR A 335 -5.64 -1.56 -2.02
N ALA A 336 -5.58 -2.82 -2.45
CA ALA A 336 -5.05 -3.90 -1.63
C ALA A 336 -4.09 -4.80 -2.43
N VAL A 337 -3.24 -5.53 -1.70
CA VAL A 337 -2.27 -6.48 -2.23
C VAL A 337 -2.25 -7.74 -1.37
N GLU A 338 -2.13 -8.90 -2.00
CA GLU A 338 -1.96 -10.21 -1.35
C GLU A 338 -0.51 -10.41 -0.90
N ALA A 339 -0.05 -9.59 0.04
CA ALA A 339 1.36 -9.51 0.43
C ALA A 339 1.89 -10.75 1.14
N SER A 340 1.02 -11.58 1.72
CA SER A 340 1.42 -12.76 2.53
C SER A 340 2.48 -12.42 3.58
N ALA A 341 2.25 -11.33 4.30
CA ALA A 341 3.22 -10.67 5.18
C ALA A 341 3.55 -11.54 6.40
N ARG A 342 4.84 -11.79 6.64
CA ARG A 342 5.36 -12.44 7.85
C ARG A 342 5.92 -11.46 8.88
N HIS A 343 6.04 -10.20 8.50
CA HIS A 343 6.53 -9.12 9.35
C HIS A 343 5.62 -7.89 9.20
N VAL A 344 5.23 -7.31 10.32
CA VAL A 344 4.50 -6.05 10.43
C VAL A 344 5.26 -5.16 11.41
N PHE A 345 5.29 -3.86 11.16
CA PHE A 345 6.09 -2.91 11.91
C PHE A 345 5.22 -2.04 12.81
N LEU A 346 5.72 -1.82 14.02
CA LEU A 346 5.14 -0.88 14.96
C LEU A 346 5.18 0.55 14.38
N PRO A 347 4.21 1.41 14.77
CA PRO A 347 4.24 2.83 14.44
C PRO A 347 5.38 3.55 15.16
N ILE A 348 5.74 4.74 14.66
CA ILE A 348 6.72 5.61 15.32
C ILE A 348 6.23 6.03 16.72
N SER A 349 4.95 6.35 16.85
CA SER A 349 4.32 6.70 18.12
C SER A 349 3.49 5.52 18.63
N GLY A 350 3.66 5.16 19.90
CA GLY A 350 2.87 4.09 20.52
C GLY A 350 1.37 4.39 20.44
N ASN A 351 0.57 3.34 20.32
CA ASN A 351 -0.88 3.45 20.31
C ASN A 351 -1.51 2.35 21.19
N PRO A 352 -2.80 2.45 21.55
CA PRO A 352 -3.42 1.46 22.43
C PRO A 352 -3.50 0.05 21.82
N VAL A 353 -3.56 -0.09 20.48
CA VAL A 353 -3.63 -1.40 19.83
C VAL A 353 -2.34 -2.21 20.01
N THR A 354 -1.19 -1.53 20.19
CA THR A 354 0.12 -2.15 20.41
C THR A 354 0.46 -2.37 21.90
N LYS A 355 -0.47 -2.15 22.83
CA LYS A 355 -0.20 -2.28 24.27
C LYS A 355 0.29 -3.69 24.63
N GLY A 356 1.47 -3.78 25.24
CA GLY A 356 2.08 -5.05 25.66
C GLY A 356 2.76 -5.85 24.54
N LEU A 357 2.80 -5.31 23.31
CA LEU A 357 3.49 -5.91 22.17
C LEU A 357 4.85 -5.23 21.97
N SER A 358 5.86 -6.02 21.59
CA SER A 358 7.12 -5.55 21.03
C SER A 358 7.15 -5.82 19.52
N GLN A 359 8.22 -5.41 18.85
CA GLN A 359 8.35 -5.55 17.39
C GLN A 359 8.40 -7.03 16.98
N GLU A 360 8.95 -7.89 17.84
CA GLU A 360 9.08 -9.33 17.62
C GLU A 360 7.70 -10.01 17.62
N ASP A 361 6.76 -9.55 18.47
CA ASP A 361 5.38 -10.07 18.48
C ASP A 361 4.68 -9.87 17.12
N LEU A 362 5.15 -8.96 16.27
CA LEU A 362 4.56 -8.68 14.95
C LEU A 362 5.27 -9.41 13.81
N ALA A 363 5.85 -10.58 14.10
CA ALA A 363 6.49 -11.44 13.13
C ALA A 363 6.12 -12.92 13.31
N ASP A 364 6.21 -13.70 12.24
CA ASP A 364 6.27 -15.18 12.25
C ASP A 364 5.23 -15.86 13.18
N TRP A 365 3.97 -15.44 13.05
CA TRP A 365 2.88 -15.91 13.93
C TRP A 365 2.64 -17.41 13.84
N THR A 366 2.34 -18.01 14.99
CA THR A 366 2.00 -19.44 15.12
C THR A 366 0.90 -19.86 14.14
N GLY A 367 1.09 -21.04 13.54
CA GLY A 367 0.15 -21.61 12.59
C GLY A 367 0.16 -20.93 11.22
N GLU A 368 -0.96 -21.08 10.52
CA GLU A 368 -1.13 -20.69 9.13
C GLU A 368 -2.41 -19.86 9.01
N GLY A 369 -2.35 -18.75 8.28
CA GLY A 369 -3.54 -18.00 7.85
C GLY A 369 -4.35 -18.80 6.82
N THR A 370 -5.66 -18.57 6.75
CA THR A 370 -6.55 -19.32 5.84
C THR A 370 -7.37 -18.44 4.90
N LEU A 371 -7.10 -17.13 4.85
CA LEU A 371 -7.80 -16.19 3.95
C LEU A 371 -7.50 -16.47 2.49
N LEU A 372 -6.25 -16.81 2.20
CA LEU A 372 -5.77 -17.09 0.85
C LEU A 372 -5.31 -18.55 0.77
N GLU A 373 -5.38 -19.15 -0.42
CA GLU A 373 -4.82 -20.47 -0.67
C GLU A 373 -3.32 -20.52 -0.32
N ALA A 374 -2.87 -21.61 0.30
CA ALA A 374 -1.49 -21.73 0.76
C ALA A 374 -0.50 -21.94 -0.39
N PHE A 375 -0.87 -22.74 -1.39
CA PHE A 375 -0.01 -23.12 -2.52
C PHE A 375 -0.76 -22.95 -3.85
N PRO A 376 -1.13 -21.71 -4.21
CA PRO A 376 -1.89 -21.47 -5.44
C PRO A 376 -1.07 -21.89 -6.66
N VAL A 377 -1.73 -22.55 -7.62
CA VAL A 377 -1.10 -22.89 -8.90
C VAL A 377 -1.01 -21.61 -9.75
N PRO A 378 0.19 -21.14 -10.12
CA PRO A 378 0.33 -19.92 -10.91
C PRO A 378 -0.27 -20.12 -12.31
N THR A 379 -1.06 -19.15 -12.77
CA THR A 379 -1.53 -19.11 -14.16
C THR A 379 -0.45 -18.56 -15.09
N LYS A 380 -0.56 -18.79 -16.40
CA LYS A 380 0.40 -18.28 -17.40
C LYS A 380 0.49 -16.75 -17.37
N GLU A 381 -0.63 -16.08 -17.08
CA GLU A 381 -0.77 -14.63 -16.95
C GLU A 381 -0.17 -14.10 -15.64
N ALA A 382 -0.05 -14.93 -14.60
CA ALA A 382 0.54 -14.56 -13.32
C ALA A 382 2.09 -14.61 -13.34
N TYR A 383 2.71 -15.17 -14.38
CA TYR A 383 4.17 -15.21 -14.53
C TYR A 383 4.74 -13.80 -14.70
N GLY A 384 5.23 -13.23 -13.60
CA GLY A 384 6.06 -12.02 -13.62
C GLY A 384 5.50 -10.80 -12.89
N GLU A 385 4.31 -10.87 -12.29
CA GLU A 385 3.75 -9.73 -11.55
C GLU A 385 4.00 -9.79 -10.03
N HIS A 386 4.01 -10.98 -9.42
CA HIS A 386 4.23 -11.16 -7.99
C HIS A 386 5.06 -12.42 -7.71
N PRO A 387 5.80 -12.49 -6.58
CA PRO A 387 6.50 -13.70 -6.17
C PRO A 387 5.51 -14.85 -5.99
N PHE A 388 5.93 -16.07 -6.36
CA PHE A 388 5.12 -17.24 -6.14
C PHE A 388 4.91 -17.47 -4.65
N LYS A 389 3.65 -17.55 -4.26
CA LYS A 389 3.28 -17.82 -2.89
C LYS A 389 3.58 -19.28 -2.54
N ASN A 390 4.30 -19.47 -1.44
CA ASN A 390 4.68 -20.79 -0.96
C ASN A 390 4.34 -20.96 0.54
N GLY A 391 3.07 -21.27 0.80
CA GLY A 391 2.53 -21.55 2.13
C GLY A 391 2.13 -20.32 2.94
N ASN A 392 1.25 -20.55 3.93
CA ASN A 392 0.71 -19.49 4.81
C ASN A 392 1.35 -19.41 6.20
N ARG A 393 2.39 -20.20 6.45
CA ARG A 393 3.00 -20.31 7.79
C ARG A 393 3.72 -19.03 8.19
N GLY A 394 3.55 -18.63 9.45
CA GLY A 394 4.20 -17.43 9.99
C GLY A 394 3.52 -16.14 9.56
N MET A 395 2.44 -16.21 8.77
CA MET A 395 1.79 -15.02 8.26
C MET A 395 1.07 -14.24 9.36
N VAL A 396 1.34 -12.94 9.36
CA VAL A 396 0.73 -11.92 10.19
C VAL A 396 -0.45 -11.26 9.47
N ALA A 397 -0.36 -11.08 8.15
CA ALA A 397 -1.44 -10.53 7.32
C ALA A 397 -1.42 -11.12 5.90
N SER A 398 -2.55 -11.66 5.44
CA SER A 398 -2.71 -12.22 4.09
C SER A 398 -2.85 -11.13 3.03
N VAL A 399 -3.72 -10.17 3.30
CA VAL A 399 -4.01 -9.02 2.45
C VAL A 399 -3.61 -7.76 3.22
N VAL A 400 -3.03 -6.78 2.54
CA VAL A 400 -2.67 -5.48 3.13
C VAL A 400 -3.19 -4.34 2.26
N ILE A 401 -3.49 -3.20 2.88
CA ILE A 401 -4.04 -2.03 2.22
C ILE A 401 -2.91 -1.07 1.89
N GLU A 402 -2.87 -0.57 0.65
CA GLU A 402 -2.01 0.54 0.28
C GLU A 402 -2.48 1.80 1.01
N LYS A 403 -1.58 2.44 1.75
CA LYS A 403 -1.93 3.60 2.58
C LYS A 403 -2.57 4.70 1.71
N PRO A 404 -3.84 5.11 1.97
CA PRO A 404 -4.51 6.19 1.27
C PRO A 404 -3.65 7.44 1.10
N HIS A 405 -3.69 8.07 -0.08
CA HIS A 405 -2.93 9.30 -0.37
C HIS A 405 -3.61 10.54 0.23
N ARG A 406 -4.90 10.45 0.56
CA ARG A 406 -5.74 11.54 1.05
C ARG A 406 -6.86 11.00 1.94
N GLY A 407 -7.57 11.86 2.67
CA GLY A 407 -8.62 11.46 3.61
C GLY A 407 -8.14 11.29 5.05
N ALA A 408 -9.06 11.02 5.96
CA ALA A 408 -8.84 11.05 7.42
C ALA A 408 -8.32 9.72 7.98
N PHE A 409 -7.24 9.17 7.42
CA PHE A 409 -6.71 7.86 7.81
C PHE A 409 -5.61 7.95 8.87
N LEU A 410 -5.71 7.10 9.88
CA LEU A 410 -4.71 6.88 10.93
C LEU A 410 -4.18 5.45 10.82
N HIS A 411 -2.97 5.28 10.30
CA HIS A 411 -2.34 3.97 10.14
C HIS A 411 -1.74 3.51 11.47
N LEU A 412 -2.28 2.45 12.06
CA LEU A 412 -1.89 1.98 13.40
C LEU A 412 -0.73 0.98 13.36
N LEU A 413 -0.54 0.31 12.22
CA LEU A 413 0.59 -0.57 11.91
C LEU A 413 1.06 -0.35 10.48
N HIS A 414 2.28 -0.77 10.16
CA HIS A 414 2.89 -0.56 8.84
C HIS A 414 3.50 -1.84 8.29
N GLN A 415 3.53 -1.98 6.96
CA GLN A 415 4.09 -3.17 6.33
C GLN A 415 4.60 -2.86 4.92
N GLY A 416 5.44 -3.77 4.43
CA GLY A 416 5.82 -3.86 3.04
C GLY A 416 7.01 -2.99 2.71
N PHE A 417 7.42 -3.04 1.44
CA PHE A 417 8.50 -2.20 0.96
C PHE A 417 8.18 -0.73 1.21
N ASP A 418 9.17 0.01 1.72
CA ASP A 418 9.05 1.46 1.98
C ASP A 418 7.92 1.80 2.99
N LEU A 419 7.45 0.79 3.74
CA LEU A 419 6.30 0.88 4.65
C LEU A 419 5.05 1.48 3.98
N ALA A 420 4.86 1.23 2.68
CA ALA A 420 3.79 1.82 1.89
C ALA A 420 2.40 1.22 2.17
N TYR A 421 2.34 0.09 2.87
CA TYR A 421 1.12 -0.64 3.18
C TYR A 421 0.81 -0.62 4.67
N THR A 422 -0.43 -0.96 5.00
CA THR A 422 -0.90 -1.10 6.38
C THR A 422 -1.84 -2.31 6.50
N PRO A 423 -1.67 -3.15 7.54
CA PRO A 423 -2.64 -4.18 7.88
C PRO A 423 -3.66 -3.70 8.92
N LEU A 424 -3.50 -2.50 9.50
CA LEU A 424 -4.38 -1.98 10.54
C LEU A 424 -4.44 -0.45 10.48
N MET A 425 -5.60 0.09 10.13
CA MET A 425 -5.82 1.53 10.03
C MET A 425 -7.22 1.94 10.42
N GLU A 426 -7.35 3.15 10.96
CA GLU A 426 -8.62 3.81 11.27
C GLU A 426 -8.93 4.87 10.19
N GLU A 427 -10.18 4.95 9.76
CA GLU A 427 -10.75 6.09 9.03
C GLU A 427 -11.67 6.87 9.96
N LYS A 428 -11.34 8.15 10.20
CA LYS A 428 -12.10 9.04 11.09
C LYS A 428 -13.25 9.69 10.33
N ILE A 429 -14.48 9.55 10.83
CA ILE A 429 -15.67 10.05 10.11
C ILE A 429 -16.65 10.66 11.12
N GLY A 430 -16.67 11.99 11.17
CA GLY A 430 -17.45 12.74 12.15
C GLY A 430 -17.18 12.26 13.58
N LYS A 431 -18.24 11.82 14.28
CA LYS A 431 -18.17 11.30 15.65
C LYS A 431 -17.83 9.81 15.74
N GLY A 432 -17.92 9.06 14.64
CA GLY A 432 -17.62 7.63 14.59
C GLY A 432 -16.37 7.32 13.78
N MET A 433 -16.21 6.06 13.39
CA MET A 433 -15.03 5.59 12.65
C MET A 433 -15.24 4.22 12.00
N ILE A 434 -14.38 3.89 11.02
CA ILE A 434 -14.15 2.52 10.58
C ILE A 434 -12.72 2.09 10.89
N LEU A 435 -12.57 0.95 11.60
CA LEU A 435 -11.30 0.28 11.87
C LEU A 435 -11.13 -0.90 10.92
N TYR A 436 -10.16 -0.83 10.02
CA TYR A 436 -9.84 -1.92 9.10
C TYR A 436 -8.71 -2.77 9.69
N CYS A 437 -9.02 -4.02 10.07
CA CYS A 437 -8.07 -5.01 10.55
C CYS A 437 -7.90 -6.12 9.50
N GLN A 438 -6.75 -6.10 8.83
CA GLN A 438 -6.32 -7.13 7.87
C GLN A 438 -5.19 -8.01 8.42
N LEU A 439 -4.94 -7.93 9.73
CA LEU A 439 -4.14 -8.93 10.44
C LEU A 439 -4.92 -10.24 10.46
N ASP A 440 -4.25 -11.37 10.17
CA ASP A 440 -4.83 -12.72 10.15
C ASP A 440 -5.08 -13.22 11.58
N VAL A 441 -6.03 -12.64 12.27
CA VAL A 441 -6.41 -12.92 13.67
C VAL A 441 -7.61 -13.87 13.79
N THR A 442 -8.31 -14.14 12.69
CA THR A 442 -9.44 -15.07 12.61
C THR A 442 -9.16 -16.24 11.67
N GLY A 443 -9.83 -17.38 11.93
CA GLY A 443 -9.80 -18.54 11.05
C GLY A 443 -8.44 -19.24 10.90
N ARG A 444 -7.51 -19.15 11.87
CA ARG A 444 -6.19 -19.78 11.78
C ARG A 444 -6.18 -21.27 12.11
N THR A 445 -5.09 -21.94 11.74
CA THR A 445 -4.86 -23.37 12.03
C THR A 445 -4.33 -23.66 13.45
N ALA A 446 -3.87 -22.65 14.19
CA ALA A 446 -3.38 -22.80 15.56
C ALA A 446 -3.60 -21.51 16.38
N ASP A 447 -3.74 -21.68 17.69
CA ASP A 447 -3.88 -20.57 18.64
C ASP A 447 -2.54 -19.88 18.89
N SER A 448 -2.59 -18.59 19.24
CA SER A 448 -1.40 -17.80 19.56
C SER A 448 -1.71 -16.79 20.66
N PRO A 449 -0.88 -16.72 21.73
CA PRO A 449 -1.07 -15.75 22.80
C PRO A 449 -0.93 -14.30 22.30
N VAL A 450 -0.11 -14.07 21.27
CA VAL A 450 0.08 -12.76 20.65
C VAL A 450 -1.19 -12.32 19.91
N ILE A 451 -1.78 -13.24 19.14
CA ILE A 451 -2.99 -12.98 18.35
C ILE A 451 -4.17 -12.68 19.27
N GLU A 452 -4.30 -13.40 20.37
CA GLU A 452 -5.32 -13.10 21.37
C GLU A 452 -5.14 -11.71 22.01
N LEU A 453 -3.90 -11.34 22.35
CA LEU A 453 -3.59 -10.04 22.95
C LEU A 453 -3.91 -8.89 21.97
N ILE A 454 -3.40 -8.96 20.73
CA ILE A 454 -3.63 -7.91 19.75
C ILE A 454 -5.11 -7.80 19.35
N THR A 455 -5.82 -8.94 19.22
CA THR A 455 -7.27 -8.92 18.92
C THR A 455 -8.05 -8.24 20.04
N LYS A 456 -7.71 -8.52 21.31
CA LYS A 456 -8.30 -7.84 22.46
C LYS A 456 -8.02 -6.34 22.44
N ASN A 457 -6.77 -5.94 22.18
CA ASN A 457 -6.42 -4.52 22.10
C ASN A 457 -7.16 -3.80 20.95
N ILE A 458 -7.36 -4.46 19.80
CA ILE A 458 -8.11 -3.92 18.66
C ILE A 458 -9.58 -3.71 19.01
N ILE A 459 -10.22 -4.71 19.63
CA ILE A 459 -11.62 -4.60 20.05
C ILE A 459 -11.77 -3.55 21.16
N ASP A 460 -10.86 -3.53 22.14
CA ASP A 460 -10.85 -2.53 23.21
C ASP A 460 -10.66 -1.11 22.67
N TYR A 461 -9.80 -0.96 21.66
CA TYR A 461 -9.62 0.31 20.95
C TYR A 461 -10.90 0.72 20.24
N ALA A 462 -11.55 -0.16 19.47
CA ALA A 462 -12.79 0.16 18.76
C ALA A 462 -13.96 0.48 19.71
N ASP A 463 -14.06 -0.23 20.84
CA ASP A 463 -15.07 0.01 21.88
C ASP A 463 -14.86 1.36 22.58
N LYS A 464 -13.63 1.66 23.00
CA LYS A 464 -13.30 2.87 23.77
C LYS A 464 -12.95 4.08 22.93
N ARG A 465 -12.90 3.95 21.59
CA ARG A 465 -12.65 5.07 20.70
C ARG A 465 -13.74 6.14 20.90
N ALA A 466 -13.35 7.23 21.55
CA ALA A 466 -14.21 8.37 21.80
C ALA A 466 -14.56 9.09 20.49
N ALA A 467 -15.58 9.94 20.49
CA ALA A 467 -15.85 10.80 19.34
C ALA A 467 -14.65 11.72 19.07
N ALA A 468 -14.24 11.83 17.80
CA ALA A 468 -13.22 12.81 17.42
C ALA A 468 -13.79 14.22 17.56
N LYS A 469 -12.94 15.18 17.93
CA LYS A 469 -13.29 16.59 17.82
C LYS A 469 -13.31 16.97 16.35
N GLU A 470 -14.43 17.54 15.90
CA GLU A 470 -14.52 18.15 14.59
C GLU A 470 -14.05 19.61 14.68
N THR A 471 -13.18 19.99 13.78
CA THR A 471 -12.53 21.31 13.74
C THR A 471 -12.73 21.89 12.35
N ALA A 472 -13.29 23.10 12.27
CA ALA A 472 -13.40 23.82 11.01
C ALA A 472 -11.99 24.24 10.53
N ILE A 473 -11.72 24.05 9.24
CA ILE A 473 -10.50 24.51 8.59
C ILE A 473 -10.82 25.78 7.81
N VAL A 474 -10.16 26.87 8.16
CA VAL A 474 -10.29 28.15 7.46
C VAL A 474 -8.98 28.47 6.78
N TYR A 475 -9.00 28.59 5.45
CA TYR A 475 -7.82 28.88 4.65
C TYR A 475 -7.73 30.37 4.32
N ALA A 476 -6.55 30.94 4.52
CA ALA A 476 -6.19 32.26 4.03
C ALA A 476 -4.79 32.23 3.39
N GLY A 477 -4.72 32.44 2.08
CA GLY A 477 -3.47 32.40 1.33
C GLY A 477 -3.68 32.33 -0.19
N GLY A 478 -2.60 32.03 -0.91
CA GLY A 478 -2.58 31.91 -2.38
C GLY A 478 -3.20 30.65 -2.98
N ALA A 479 -3.03 30.49 -4.29
CA ALA A 479 -3.54 29.32 -5.01
C ALA A 479 -2.79 28.04 -4.59
N HIS A 480 -1.47 28.11 -4.38
CA HIS A 480 -0.64 26.94 -4.07
C HIS A 480 -1.09 26.19 -2.81
N GLY A 481 -1.27 26.90 -1.70
CA GLY A 481 -1.72 26.27 -0.45
C GLY A 481 -3.17 25.78 -0.53
N LYS A 482 -4.02 26.47 -1.31
CA LYS A 482 -5.39 26.02 -1.58
C LYS A 482 -5.38 24.68 -2.33
N ASP A 483 -4.56 24.55 -3.35
CA ASP A 483 -4.44 23.33 -4.16
C ASP A 483 -3.91 22.15 -3.33
N ILE A 484 -2.99 22.38 -2.36
CA ILE A 484 -2.55 21.37 -1.38
C ILE A 484 -3.73 20.89 -0.51
N LEU A 485 -4.58 21.82 -0.04
CA LEU A 485 -5.75 21.45 0.77
C LEU A 485 -6.77 20.65 -0.06
N GLU A 486 -7.04 21.07 -1.29
CA GLU A 486 -7.91 20.35 -2.22
C GLU A 486 -7.36 18.95 -2.53
N SER A 487 -6.06 18.80 -2.77
CA SER A 487 -5.43 17.50 -3.05
C SER A 487 -5.45 16.57 -1.82
N SER A 488 -5.39 17.12 -0.60
CA SER A 488 -5.55 16.36 0.65
C SER A 488 -6.98 15.84 0.89
N GLY A 489 -7.97 16.39 0.17
CA GLY A 489 -9.38 16.07 0.33
C GLY A 489 -10.03 16.69 1.57
N ALA A 490 -9.34 17.60 2.28
CA ALA A 490 -9.90 18.28 3.44
C ALA A 490 -11.10 19.16 3.05
N ASP A 491 -12.07 19.27 3.95
CA ASP A 491 -13.13 20.26 3.87
C ASP A 491 -12.66 21.56 4.53
N PHE A 492 -12.80 22.68 3.82
CA PHE A 492 -12.31 23.98 4.26
C PHE A 492 -13.09 25.12 3.61
N THR A 493 -13.10 26.26 4.28
CA THR A 493 -13.63 27.52 3.75
C THR A 493 -12.47 28.45 3.39
N VAL A 494 -12.59 29.19 2.28
CA VAL A 494 -11.63 30.23 1.92
C VAL A 494 -12.11 31.55 2.51
N ALA A 495 -11.27 32.17 3.35
CA ALA A 495 -11.57 33.46 3.94
C ALA A 495 -11.19 34.61 2.99
N GLY A 496 -12.07 35.61 2.87
CA GLY A 496 -11.75 36.86 2.17
C GLY A 496 -10.80 37.76 2.98
N ASP A 497 -10.89 37.73 4.31
CA ASP A 497 -9.95 38.32 5.27
C ASP A 497 -9.98 37.58 6.63
N LEU A 498 -9.10 37.94 7.57
CA LEU A 498 -9.05 37.34 8.90
C LEU A 498 -10.22 37.77 9.82
N GLY A 499 -10.84 38.91 9.55
CA GLY A 499 -11.94 39.44 10.35
C GLY A 499 -13.22 38.63 10.19
N SER A 500 -13.53 38.24 8.95
CA SER A 500 -14.61 37.33 8.58
C SER A 500 -14.37 35.90 9.11
N ALA A 501 -13.13 35.41 9.04
CA ALA A 501 -12.74 34.13 9.65
C ALA A 501 -12.88 34.12 11.19
N ALA A 502 -12.57 35.24 11.85
CA ALA A 502 -12.61 35.37 13.31
C ALA A 502 -14.02 35.61 13.89
N GLN A 503 -15.01 35.99 13.07
CA GLN A 503 -16.41 36.12 13.49
C GLN A 503 -17.10 34.75 13.62
N ASP A 504 -16.68 33.75 12.83
CA ASP A 504 -17.16 32.36 12.91
C ASP A 504 -16.24 31.44 13.73
N ALA A 505 -15.00 31.85 14.00
CA ALA A 505 -14.02 31.04 14.73
C ALA A 505 -14.22 31.11 16.26
N SER A 506 -14.79 30.06 16.82
CA SER A 506 -14.54 29.68 18.21
C SER A 506 -13.07 29.22 18.37
N LYS A 507 -12.62 28.99 19.61
CA LYS A 507 -11.35 28.29 19.94
C LYS A 507 -11.16 26.92 19.26
N ASP A 508 -12.16 26.46 18.51
CA ASP A 508 -12.25 25.14 17.89
C ASP A 508 -12.01 25.16 16.36
N ALA A 509 -11.53 26.27 15.79
CA ALA A 509 -11.11 26.35 14.38
C ALA A 509 -9.58 26.38 14.21
N VAL A 510 -9.10 25.79 13.11
CA VAL A 510 -7.70 25.87 12.67
C VAL A 510 -7.62 26.83 11.49
N LEU A 511 -6.84 27.89 11.66
CA LEU A 511 -6.51 28.82 10.59
C LEU A 511 -5.28 28.32 9.84
N VAL A 512 -5.42 28.03 8.55
CA VAL A 512 -4.34 27.58 7.68
C VAL A 512 -3.88 28.73 6.80
N LEU A 513 -2.59 29.01 6.85
CA LEU A 513 -1.94 30.10 6.14
C LEU A 513 -0.98 29.57 5.08
N GLY A 514 -1.23 29.92 3.81
CA GLY A 514 -0.44 29.46 2.65
C GLY A 514 0.34 30.57 1.94
N GLU A 515 1.21 30.16 1.02
CA GLU A 515 2.43 30.86 0.57
C GLU A 515 2.29 32.28 -0.04
N ASP A 516 1.34 32.56 -0.94
CA ASP A 516 1.35 33.82 -1.70
C ASP A 516 0.90 35.03 -0.88
N GLY A 517 1.71 36.09 -0.89
CA GLY A 517 1.40 37.36 -0.19
C GLY A 517 1.35 37.26 1.34
N LEU A 518 1.73 36.10 1.89
CA LEU A 518 1.49 35.76 3.29
C LEU A 518 2.19 36.71 4.26
N PHE A 519 3.39 37.16 3.93
CA PHE A 519 4.13 38.08 4.78
C PHE A 519 3.37 39.39 5.03
N ASN A 520 2.85 39.99 3.96
CA ASN A 520 2.04 41.21 4.04
C ASN A 520 0.72 40.95 4.77
N PHE A 521 0.11 39.79 4.52
CA PHE A 521 -1.12 39.38 5.19
C PHE A 521 -0.93 39.23 6.71
N VAL A 522 0.11 38.51 7.14
CA VAL A 522 0.43 38.33 8.57
C VAL A 522 0.83 39.66 9.20
N THR A 523 1.57 40.51 8.50
CA THR A 523 1.91 41.86 8.98
C THR A 523 0.66 42.70 9.22
N LYS A 524 -0.26 42.75 8.24
CA LYS A 524 -1.51 43.53 8.33
C LYS A 524 -2.44 43.02 9.43
N ASN A 525 -2.46 41.71 9.69
CA ASN A 525 -3.42 41.06 10.58
C ASN A 525 -2.79 40.46 11.84
N ARG A 526 -1.58 40.92 12.22
CA ARG A 526 -0.81 40.34 13.33
C ARG A 526 -1.58 40.33 14.64
N GLN A 527 -2.28 41.41 14.95
CA GLN A 527 -3.03 41.56 16.20
C GLN A 527 -4.17 40.53 16.30
N GLN A 528 -4.87 40.27 15.20
CA GLN A 528 -5.94 39.28 15.15
C GLN A 528 -5.39 37.86 15.29
N LEU A 529 -4.27 37.56 14.63
CA LEU A 529 -3.60 36.26 14.71
C LEU A 529 -3.07 35.95 16.12
N THR A 530 -2.43 36.93 16.77
CA THR A 530 -1.95 36.76 18.15
C THR A 530 -3.10 36.71 19.15
N ALA A 531 -4.20 37.42 18.90
CA ALA A 531 -5.42 37.32 19.69
C ALA A 531 -6.08 35.94 19.57
N HIS A 532 -6.14 35.35 18.37
CA HIS A 532 -6.63 33.98 18.15
C HIS A 532 -5.82 32.95 18.92
N LEU A 533 -4.48 33.01 18.79
CA LEU A 533 -3.56 32.17 19.56
C LEU A 533 -3.74 32.39 21.07
N SER A 534 -3.83 33.64 21.53
CA SER A 534 -4.01 33.94 22.96
C SER A 534 -5.35 33.43 23.52
N LYS A 535 -6.37 33.21 22.69
CA LYS A 535 -7.66 32.60 23.07
C LYS A 535 -7.65 31.06 23.07
N GLY A 536 -6.52 30.43 22.74
CA GLY A 536 -6.40 28.97 22.63
C GLY A 536 -6.61 28.42 21.21
N GLY A 537 -6.74 29.30 20.20
CA GLY A 537 -6.88 28.90 18.80
C GLY A 537 -5.61 28.30 18.19
N THR A 538 -5.75 27.66 17.03
CA THR A 538 -4.63 27.06 16.30
C THR A 538 -4.37 27.80 14.98
N VAL A 539 -3.09 28.07 14.68
CA VAL A 539 -2.61 28.60 13.40
C VAL A 539 -1.62 27.60 12.79
N LEU A 540 -1.85 27.20 11.55
CA LEU A 540 -0.99 26.30 10.76
C LEU A 540 -0.36 27.08 9.61
N LEU A 541 0.96 27.19 9.58
CA LEU A 541 1.72 27.65 8.42
C LEU A 541 1.99 26.45 7.50
N LEU A 542 1.46 26.47 6.28
CA LEU A 542 1.54 25.36 5.33
C LEU A 542 2.43 25.73 4.13
N ALA A 543 3.53 24.98 3.94
CA ALA A 543 4.47 25.11 2.82
C ALA A 543 4.92 26.57 2.55
N VAL A 544 5.30 27.30 3.60
CA VAL A 544 5.62 28.74 3.50
C VAL A 544 7.11 28.98 3.26
N LYS A 545 7.48 29.99 2.47
CA LYS A 545 8.89 30.35 2.18
C LYS A 545 9.68 30.84 3.39
N ASN A 546 9.05 31.64 4.25
CA ASN A 546 9.72 32.32 5.38
C ASN A 546 9.18 31.86 6.75
N PRO A 547 9.22 30.55 7.07
CA PRO A 547 8.55 30.01 8.26
C PRO A 547 9.10 30.61 9.55
N VAL A 548 10.41 30.89 9.61
CA VAL A 548 11.07 31.45 10.79
C VAL A 548 10.58 32.86 11.11
N GLU A 549 10.52 33.72 10.11
CA GLU A 549 10.12 35.11 10.29
C GLU A 549 8.64 35.20 10.67
N LEU A 550 7.79 34.46 9.97
CA LEU A 550 6.36 34.37 10.26
C LEU A 550 6.12 33.80 11.67
N ALA A 551 6.85 32.77 12.08
CA ALA A 551 6.75 32.20 13.41
C ALA A 551 7.11 33.22 14.51
N ARG A 552 8.20 34.00 14.33
CA ARG A 552 8.60 35.07 15.24
C ARG A 552 7.56 36.18 15.34
N MET A 553 6.96 36.57 14.22
CA MET A 553 5.86 37.56 14.22
C MET A 553 4.67 37.09 15.06
N LEU A 554 4.43 35.78 15.09
CA LEU A 554 3.35 35.11 15.84
C LEU A 554 3.75 34.67 17.26
N GLY A 555 4.95 35.02 17.72
CA GLY A 555 5.41 34.80 19.11
C GLY A 555 6.15 33.48 19.35
N ALA A 556 6.51 32.74 18.30
CA ALA A 556 7.34 31.55 18.40
C ALA A 556 8.82 31.86 18.18
N ASN A 557 9.70 31.21 18.95
CA ASN A 557 11.14 31.40 18.86
C ASN A 557 11.80 30.18 18.24
N ILE A 558 11.96 30.20 16.91
CA ILE A 558 12.59 29.10 16.16
C ILE A 558 13.89 29.52 15.49
N ILE A 559 14.79 28.54 15.38
CA ILE A 559 16.05 28.62 14.62
C ILE A 559 15.81 27.73 13.39
N GLY A 560 15.51 28.34 12.25
CA GLY A 560 15.32 27.58 11.02
C GLY A 560 16.63 27.05 10.46
N HIS A 561 16.52 26.00 9.66
CA HIS A 561 17.64 25.36 9.01
C HIS A 561 17.31 25.14 7.54
N SER A 562 18.25 25.49 6.65
CA SER A 562 18.20 25.02 5.26
C SER A 562 18.85 23.65 5.22
N MET A 563 18.15 22.68 4.65
CA MET A 563 18.72 21.35 4.40
C MET A 563 18.48 20.95 2.97
N GLU A 564 19.50 20.35 2.37
CA GLU A 564 19.40 19.50 1.19
C GLU A 564 19.33 18.05 1.68
N GLY A 565 18.22 17.35 1.44
CA GLY A 565 18.10 15.98 1.90
C GLY A 565 16.92 15.21 1.32
N TYR A 566 17.03 13.88 1.38
CA TYR A 566 16.07 12.91 0.81
C TYR A 566 15.33 12.06 1.85
N TRP A 567 15.65 12.23 3.14
CA TRP A 567 15.10 11.50 4.28
C TRP A 567 15.00 12.43 5.51
N PHE A 568 13.90 12.37 6.26
CA PHE A 568 13.75 13.02 7.57
C PHE A 568 13.64 12.02 8.73
N TYR A 569 14.30 12.30 9.86
CA TYR A 569 14.14 11.47 11.04
C TYR A 569 12.87 11.88 11.77
N PRO A 570 11.90 10.98 11.94
CA PRO A 570 10.72 11.29 12.72
C PRO A 570 11.12 11.57 14.17
N LYS A 571 10.64 12.69 14.72
CA LYS A 571 10.85 13.04 16.13
C LYS A 571 9.66 12.62 16.98
N GLN A 572 9.94 12.04 18.15
CA GLN A 572 8.97 11.93 19.24
C GLN A 572 9.03 13.22 20.10
N GLY A 573 7.89 13.73 20.56
CA GLY A 573 7.82 15.00 21.32
C GLY A 573 6.53 15.78 21.05
N GLU A 574 6.60 17.11 21.06
CA GLU A 574 5.44 18.04 20.90
C GLU A 574 4.68 17.87 19.57
N THR A 575 5.29 17.23 18.58
CA THR A 575 4.67 16.95 17.27
C THR A 575 4.01 15.57 17.19
N ALA A 576 4.16 14.71 18.20
CA ALA A 576 3.69 13.31 18.17
C ALA A 576 2.18 13.18 17.94
N GLY A 577 1.38 14.13 18.44
CA GLY A 577 -0.07 14.17 18.19
C GLY A 577 -0.43 14.46 16.74
N MET A 578 0.41 15.20 16.00
CA MET A 578 0.14 15.61 14.61
C MET A 578 0.66 14.59 13.60
N SER A 579 1.78 13.95 13.90
CA SER A 579 2.39 12.91 13.06
C SER A 579 1.91 11.50 13.39
N ALA A 580 0.94 11.35 14.31
CA ALA A 580 0.34 10.07 14.63
C ALA A 580 -0.19 9.38 13.37
N GLY A 581 0.24 8.14 13.14
CA GLY A 581 -0.10 7.35 11.96
C GLY A 581 0.86 7.47 10.78
N MET A 582 1.91 8.30 10.90
CA MET A 582 3.03 8.32 9.95
C MET A 582 4.08 7.25 10.32
N SER A 583 4.77 6.76 9.30
CA SER A 583 5.88 5.82 9.42
C SER A 583 7.21 6.45 8.95
N ALA A 584 8.34 5.81 9.24
CA ALA A 584 9.63 6.29 8.74
C ALA A 584 9.67 6.33 7.20
N GLY A 585 8.95 5.42 6.54
CA GLY A 585 8.81 5.40 5.09
C GLY A 585 8.08 6.64 4.53
N ASP A 586 7.18 7.27 5.30
CA ASP A 586 6.52 8.50 4.88
C ASP A 586 7.51 9.67 4.79
N PHE A 587 8.53 9.69 5.65
CA PHE A 587 9.59 10.71 5.67
C PHE A 587 10.75 10.42 4.71
N TYR A 588 10.67 9.36 3.91
CA TYR A 588 11.61 9.07 2.84
C TYR A 588 11.03 9.54 1.49
N TRP A 589 11.27 10.81 1.13
CA TRP A 589 10.65 11.45 -0.04
C TRP A 589 11.36 11.15 -1.36
N LYS A 590 12.45 10.38 -1.31
CA LYS A 590 13.16 9.88 -2.49
C LYS A 590 13.50 11.02 -3.46
N ASP A 591 13.91 12.19 -3.02
CA ASP A 591 14.51 13.20 -3.89
C ASP A 591 15.29 14.20 -3.04
N ASN A 592 16.18 15.00 -3.63
CA ASN A 592 16.83 16.08 -2.91
C ASN A 592 15.88 17.28 -2.86
N PHE A 593 15.49 17.66 -1.64
CA PHE A 593 14.67 18.84 -1.40
C PHE A 593 15.51 19.94 -0.77
N SER A 594 15.29 21.18 -1.20
CA SER A 594 15.80 22.36 -0.51
C SER A 594 14.61 23.12 0.07
N LEU A 595 14.36 22.92 1.36
CA LEU A 595 13.21 23.48 2.06
C LEU A 595 13.65 24.24 3.32
N PRO A 596 12.99 25.36 3.65
CA PRO A 596 13.22 26.06 4.90
C PRO A 596 12.58 25.27 6.05
N LEU A 597 13.36 24.50 6.80
CA LEU A 597 12.83 23.66 7.87
C LEU A 597 12.73 24.41 9.19
N PRO A 598 11.70 24.13 10.02
CA PRO A 598 11.54 24.74 11.34
C PRO A 598 12.56 24.20 12.37
N ASP A 599 13.19 23.07 12.09
CA ASP A 599 14.17 22.38 12.93
C ASP A 599 15.16 21.62 12.03
N LYS A 600 16.35 21.29 12.55
CA LYS A 600 17.52 20.76 11.83
C LYS A 600 17.21 19.64 10.83
N GLN A 601 16.20 18.79 11.06
CA GLN A 601 15.90 17.62 10.21
C GLN A 601 14.44 17.14 10.21
N TYR A 602 13.46 18.01 10.50
CA TYR A 602 12.06 17.59 10.57
C TYR A 602 11.11 18.67 9.98
N PRO A 603 10.19 18.31 9.06
CA PRO A 603 9.35 19.28 8.36
C PRO A 603 8.12 19.74 9.16
N LEU A 604 7.93 19.20 10.38
CA LEU A 604 6.82 19.55 11.26
C LEU A 604 7.35 20.20 12.55
N TYR A 605 6.63 21.21 13.02
CA TYR A 605 6.89 21.89 14.29
C TYR A 605 5.57 22.30 14.94
N SER A 606 5.53 22.28 16.28
CA SER A 606 4.39 22.79 17.06
C SER A 606 4.94 23.50 18.29
N GLN A 607 4.36 24.64 18.65
CA GLN A 607 4.65 25.33 19.91
C GLN A 607 3.35 25.88 20.50
N ASN A 608 3.22 25.81 21.82
CA ASN A 608 2.16 26.51 22.55
C ASN A 608 2.50 28.01 22.68
N ILE A 609 1.53 28.86 22.36
CA ILE A 609 1.62 30.33 22.35
C ILE A 609 0.53 30.90 23.26
N GLY A 610 0.94 31.79 24.15
CA GLY A 610 0.04 32.50 25.05
C GLY A 610 -0.48 31.66 26.24
N PRO A 611 -1.20 32.30 27.18
CA PRO A 611 -1.56 31.70 28.47
C PRO A 611 -2.66 30.62 28.37
N ASN A 612 -3.49 30.65 27.32
CA ASN A 612 -4.61 29.71 27.13
C ASN A 612 -4.25 28.52 26.22
N GLY A 613 -2.96 28.31 25.95
CA GLY A 613 -2.49 27.15 25.18
C GLY A 613 -2.84 27.19 23.69
N GLY A 614 -2.83 28.37 23.06
CA GLY A 614 -2.94 28.45 21.61
C GLY A 614 -1.79 27.74 20.93
N ARG A 615 -1.98 27.27 19.70
CA ARG A 615 -0.99 26.42 19.03
C ARG A 615 -0.55 27.04 17.71
N LEU A 616 0.74 27.31 17.59
CA LEU A 616 1.36 27.57 16.29
C LEU A 616 1.93 26.26 15.76
N ILE A 617 1.61 25.92 14.52
CA ILE A 617 2.09 24.74 13.83
C ILE A 617 2.76 25.18 12.53
N ILE A 618 3.88 24.55 12.19
CA ILE A 618 4.55 24.73 10.90
C ILE A 618 4.60 23.37 10.23
N CYS A 619 4.07 23.30 9.01
CA CYS A 619 4.10 22.13 8.15
C CYS A 619 4.78 22.49 6.83
N GLN A 620 6.05 22.10 6.67
CA GLN A 620 6.86 22.32 5.47
C GLN A 620 6.76 21.15 4.48
N ILE A 621 5.66 20.41 4.53
CA ILE A 621 5.39 19.29 3.62
C ILE A 621 4.62 19.86 2.44
N ASP A 622 5.22 19.82 1.26
CA ASP A 622 4.65 20.38 0.04
C ASP A 622 4.48 19.30 -1.04
N PRO A 623 3.26 18.74 -1.21
CA PRO A 623 2.98 17.77 -2.27
C PRO A 623 3.10 18.35 -3.69
N LEU A 624 3.13 19.67 -3.85
CA LEU A 624 3.19 20.38 -5.13
C LEU A 624 4.59 20.97 -5.40
N TYR A 625 5.59 20.61 -4.58
CA TYR A 625 6.97 21.08 -4.72
C TYR A 625 7.54 20.87 -6.14
N PHE A 626 7.19 19.75 -6.78
CA PHE A 626 7.55 19.48 -8.17
C PHE A 626 6.47 19.94 -9.12
N THR A 627 6.85 20.69 -10.15
CA THR A 627 5.92 21.05 -11.23
C THR A 627 5.59 19.82 -12.08
N ASN A 628 4.42 19.79 -12.73
CA ASN A 628 4.02 18.65 -13.59
C ASN A 628 5.06 18.34 -14.70
N LYS A 629 5.86 19.33 -15.13
CA LYS A 629 6.93 19.14 -16.13
C LYS A 629 8.12 18.34 -15.61
N GLU A 630 8.30 18.29 -14.29
CA GLU A 630 9.41 17.63 -13.61
C GLU A 630 8.99 16.27 -13.02
N ILE A 631 7.70 15.93 -13.06
CA ILE A 631 7.17 14.73 -12.43
C ILE A 631 7.59 13.46 -13.20
N ASN A 632 8.15 12.51 -12.45
CA ASN A 632 8.46 11.14 -12.87
C ASN A 632 7.92 10.15 -11.83
N GLN A 633 8.05 8.83 -12.04
CA GLN A 633 7.53 7.82 -11.10
C GLN A 633 8.07 7.96 -9.67
N ARG A 634 9.34 8.35 -9.50
CA ARG A 634 9.96 8.60 -8.19
C ARG A 634 9.31 9.78 -7.48
N ARG A 635 9.11 10.88 -8.20
CA ARG A 635 8.46 12.10 -7.68
C ARG A 635 6.96 11.94 -7.45
N TYR A 636 6.27 11.13 -8.25
CA TYR A 636 4.89 10.71 -7.97
C TYR A 636 4.79 10.02 -6.60
N ARG A 637 5.72 9.10 -6.29
CA ARG A 637 5.76 8.42 -4.99
C ARG A 637 6.03 9.41 -3.85
N GLY A 638 6.95 10.35 -4.04
CA GLY A 638 7.18 11.46 -3.10
C GLY A 638 5.89 12.26 -2.85
N ARG A 639 5.23 12.70 -3.93
CA ARG A 639 3.96 13.44 -3.90
C ARG A 639 2.85 12.68 -3.16
N TYR A 640 2.70 11.37 -3.40
CA TYR A 640 1.69 10.55 -2.69
C TYR A 640 1.94 10.50 -1.18
N LYS A 641 3.21 10.34 -0.77
CA LYS A 641 3.60 10.35 0.64
C LYS A 641 3.36 11.71 1.26
N MET A 642 3.77 12.79 0.60
CA MET A 642 3.61 14.16 1.10
C MET A 642 2.13 14.52 1.25
N ASN A 643 1.30 14.17 0.25
CA ASN A 643 -0.13 14.42 0.29
C ASN A 643 -0.80 13.67 1.45
N ARG A 644 -0.42 12.40 1.66
CA ARG A 644 -0.87 11.61 2.81
C ARG A 644 -0.44 12.26 4.12
N GLN A 645 0.78 12.79 4.21
CA GLN A 645 1.26 13.43 5.44
C GLN A 645 0.45 14.69 5.77
N VAL A 646 0.17 15.54 4.77
CA VAL A 646 -0.68 16.73 4.97
C VAL A 646 -2.09 16.31 5.42
N ALA A 647 -2.69 15.30 4.77
CA ALA A 647 -3.99 14.77 5.17
C ALA A 647 -3.98 14.23 6.62
N ILE A 648 -2.95 13.49 7.03
CA ILE A 648 -2.79 13.01 8.41
C ILE A 648 -2.69 14.17 9.40
N VAL A 649 -1.89 15.21 9.10
CA VAL A 649 -1.77 16.39 9.97
C VAL A 649 -3.13 17.05 10.16
N LEU A 650 -3.86 17.31 9.08
CA LEU A 650 -5.20 17.92 9.14
C LEU A 650 -6.20 17.04 9.90
N ALA A 651 -6.21 15.73 9.64
CA ALA A 651 -7.07 14.78 10.34
C ALA A 651 -6.77 14.69 11.85
N ASN A 652 -5.49 14.80 12.24
CA ASN A 652 -5.08 14.85 13.64
C ASN A 652 -5.41 16.19 14.32
N LEU A 653 -5.67 17.24 13.53
CA LEU A 653 -6.22 18.52 14.02
C LEU A 653 -7.76 18.55 14.04
N GLY A 654 -8.44 17.48 13.58
CA GLY A 654 -9.90 17.36 13.58
C GLY A 654 -10.59 17.82 12.31
N ALA A 655 -9.83 18.07 11.22
CA ALA A 655 -10.41 18.43 9.93
C ALA A 655 -11.40 17.36 9.44
N GLN A 656 -12.49 17.81 8.82
CA GLN A 656 -13.37 16.92 8.05
C GLN A 656 -12.82 16.75 6.62
N PHE A 657 -13.25 15.68 5.94
CA PHE A 657 -12.78 15.35 4.60
C PHE A 657 -13.95 15.05 3.67
N LYS A 658 -13.78 15.42 2.40
CA LYS A 658 -14.71 15.14 1.32
C LYS A 658 -14.49 13.70 0.87
N GLY A 659 -15.55 12.89 0.93
CA GLY A 659 -15.48 11.47 0.61
C GLY A 659 -14.95 10.62 1.77
N ASN A 660 -15.75 9.62 2.17
CA ASN A 660 -15.35 8.53 3.05
C ASN A 660 -15.98 7.18 2.62
N THR A 661 -15.42 6.06 3.09
CA THR A 661 -15.82 4.73 2.63
C THR A 661 -17.33 4.48 2.80
N PRO A 662 -17.98 4.84 3.93
CA PRO A 662 -19.43 4.76 4.07
C PRO A 662 -20.23 5.50 2.98
N GLN A 663 -19.84 6.73 2.61
CA GLN A 663 -20.50 7.47 1.54
C GLN A 663 -20.39 6.75 0.20
N TYR A 664 -19.23 6.14 -0.06
CA TYR A 664 -19.08 5.30 -1.24
C TYR A 664 -19.98 4.06 -1.15
N MET A 665 -20.00 3.37 -0.01
CA MET A 665 -20.85 2.19 0.24
C MET A 665 -22.33 2.50 0.00
N ASP A 666 -22.89 3.53 0.62
CA ASP A 666 -24.30 3.94 0.42
C ASP A 666 -24.60 4.29 -1.04
N GLY A 667 -23.59 4.69 -1.80
CA GLY A 667 -23.69 4.97 -3.23
C GLY A 667 -23.64 3.74 -4.14
N ILE A 668 -23.15 2.57 -3.70
CA ILE A 668 -22.87 1.40 -4.57
C ILE A 668 -24.13 0.93 -5.31
N GLU A 669 -25.33 1.00 -4.71
CA GLU A 669 -26.58 0.57 -5.37
C GLU A 669 -26.99 1.49 -6.50
N LYS A 670 -26.62 2.77 -6.38
CA LYS A 670 -26.87 3.81 -7.40
C LYS A 670 -25.84 3.75 -8.53
N GLN A 671 -24.88 2.84 -8.47
CA GLN A 671 -23.81 2.66 -9.44
C GLN A 671 -24.15 1.61 -10.50
N GLN A 672 -25.41 1.56 -10.96
CA GLN A 672 -25.78 0.70 -12.08
C GLN A 672 -25.23 1.32 -13.36
N GLU A 673 -24.18 0.70 -13.92
CA GLU A 673 -23.71 0.99 -15.27
C GLU A 673 -24.75 0.47 -16.26
N ILE A 674 -25.06 1.25 -17.29
CA ILE A 674 -25.94 0.81 -18.37
C ILE A 674 -25.06 0.34 -19.51
N ASP A 675 -25.00 -0.97 -19.71
CA ASP A 675 -24.25 -1.59 -20.79
C ASP A 675 -24.83 -1.16 -22.15
N LEU A 676 -23.96 -0.67 -23.04
CA LEU A 676 -24.32 -0.34 -24.41
C LEU A 676 -23.76 -1.36 -25.41
N ALA A 677 -23.10 -2.44 -24.98
CA ALA A 677 -22.57 -3.46 -25.87
C ALA A 677 -23.68 -4.19 -26.68
N GLY A 678 -23.25 -4.89 -27.73
CA GLY A 678 -24.11 -5.63 -28.65
C GLY A 678 -24.50 -4.81 -29.87
N ALA A 679 -25.67 -5.09 -30.46
CA ALA A 679 -26.05 -4.54 -31.76
C ALA A 679 -26.50 -3.06 -31.71
N TRP A 680 -25.88 -2.22 -32.53
CA TRP A 680 -26.24 -0.83 -32.80
C TRP A 680 -26.78 -0.69 -34.23
N ASN A 681 -27.66 0.28 -34.48
CA ASN A 681 -27.95 0.68 -35.86
C ASN A 681 -26.69 1.29 -36.47
N PHE A 682 -26.42 0.99 -37.74
CA PHE A 682 -25.21 1.37 -38.43
C PHE A 682 -25.50 1.84 -39.86
N LYS A 683 -24.77 2.88 -40.29
CA LYS A 683 -24.84 3.40 -41.65
C LYS A 683 -23.50 4.02 -42.06
N ILE A 684 -22.99 3.62 -43.22
CA ILE A 684 -21.83 4.27 -43.87
C ILE A 684 -22.23 5.63 -44.48
N ASP A 685 -21.31 6.57 -44.49
CA ASP A 685 -21.49 7.95 -44.97
C ASP A 685 -20.39 8.31 -45.98
N LEU A 686 -20.49 7.70 -47.16
CA LEU A 686 -19.52 7.80 -48.25
C LEU A 686 -19.16 9.23 -48.65
N ASN A 687 -20.10 10.18 -48.50
CA ASN A 687 -19.96 11.56 -48.97
C ASN A 687 -19.97 12.57 -47.83
N ASP A 688 -19.81 12.11 -46.59
CA ASP A 688 -19.83 12.93 -45.38
C ASP A 688 -21.04 13.89 -45.26
N LYS A 689 -22.25 13.38 -45.50
CA LYS A 689 -23.49 14.17 -45.50
C LYS A 689 -24.25 14.12 -44.19
N GLY A 690 -24.03 13.11 -43.36
CA GLY A 690 -24.86 12.81 -42.19
C GLY A 690 -24.90 13.93 -41.16
N GLU A 691 -23.83 14.72 -41.04
CA GLU A 691 -23.84 15.89 -40.17
C GLU A 691 -24.72 17.02 -40.74
N SER A 692 -24.54 17.34 -42.02
CA SER A 692 -25.31 18.38 -42.72
C SER A 692 -26.81 18.06 -42.82
N GLU A 693 -27.13 16.78 -42.97
CA GLU A 693 -28.51 16.25 -43.01
C GLU A 693 -29.09 16.02 -41.61
N GLY A 694 -28.27 16.16 -40.56
CA GLY A 694 -28.71 16.08 -39.17
C GLY A 694 -29.13 14.68 -38.72
N TRP A 695 -28.45 13.63 -39.17
CA TRP A 695 -28.79 12.24 -38.83
C TRP A 695 -28.79 11.95 -37.32
N TYR A 696 -28.00 12.70 -36.55
CA TYR A 696 -27.99 12.62 -35.08
C TYR A 696 -29.27 13.15 -34.41
N LYS A 697 -30.07 13.98 -35.09
CA LYS A 697 -31.30 14.59 -34.53
C LYS A 697 -32.52 13.68 -34.58
N THR A 698 -32.47 12.61 -35.38
CA THR A 698 -33.61 11.73 -35.63
C THR A 698 -33.35 10.34 -35.07
N GLU A 699 -34.40 9.73 -34.51
CA GLU A 699 -34.35 8.34 -34.06
C GLU A 699 -34.46 7.41 -35.28
N TRP A 700 -33.48 6.51 -35.41
CA TRP A 700 -33.38 5.51 -36.46
C TRP A 700 -34.21 4.28 -36.06
N LYS A 701 -35.35 4.14 -36.72
CA LYS A 701 -36.26 2.99 -36.56
C LYS A 701 -35.75 1.74 -37.30
N ASP A 702 -36.56 0.70 -37.39
CA ASP A 702 -36.19 -0.56 -38.04
C ASP A 702 -35.77 -0.39 -39.51
N GLY A 703 -34.82 -1.23 -39.97
CA GLY A 703 -34.36 -1.27 -41.38
C GLY A 703 -32.90 -0.87 -41.61
N PHE A 704 -32.18 -0.37 -40.61
CA PHE A 704 -30.74 -0.09 -40.71
C PHE A 704 -29.90 -1.36 -40.51
N LYS A 705 -28.72 -1.41 -41.12
CA LYS A 705 -27.72 -2.47 -40.87
C LYS A 705 -27.39 -2.45 -39.37
N LYS A 706 -27.14 -3.62 -38.78
CA LYS A 706 -26.72 -3.74 -37.39
C LYS A 706 -25.23 -4.04 -37.33
N MET A 707 -24.51 -3.35 -36.44
CA MET A 707 -23.12 -3.64 -36.11
C MET A 707 -23.01 -3.96 -34.63
N ASN A 708 -22.31 -5.03 -34.28
CA ASN A 708 -21.97 -5.32 -32.90
C ASN A 708 -20.85 -4.39 -32.45
N VAL A 709 -21.02 -3.89 -31.23
CA VAL A 709 -20.05 -3.05 -30.52
C VAL A 709 -19.70 -3.78 -29.22
N PRO A 710 -18.41 -3.98 -28.90
CA PRO A 710 -17.24 -3.58 -29.68
C PRO A 710 -16.95 -4.51 -30.88
N GLY A 711 -16.26 -3.98 -31.89
CA GLY A 711 -15.75 -4.69 -33.07
C GLY A 711 -15.55 -3.76 -34.28
N SER A 712 -14.63 -4.12 -35.19
CA SER A 712 -14.48 -3.40 -36.47
C SER A 712 -15.68 -3.64 -37.38
N TRP A 713 -15.97 -2.71 -38.27
CA TRP A 713 -17.01 -2.93 -39.28
C TRP A 713 -16.54 -3.90 -40.39
N GLU A 714 -15.23 -3.98 -40.69
CA GLU A 714 -14.66 -4.91 -41.69
C GLU A 714 -14.78 -6.36 -41.22
N SER A 715 -14.44 -6.64 -39.96
CA SER A 715 -14.61 -8.00 -39.40
C SER A 715 -16.08 -8.44 -39.35
N GLN A 716 -17.00 -7.49 -39.53
CA GLN A 716 -18.44 -7.69 -39.60
C GLN A 716 -19.00 -7.54 -41.03
N ASN A 717 -18.14 -7.74 -42.04
CA ASN A 717 -18.47 -7.75 -43.47
C ASN A 717 -19.01 -6.41 -44.03
N GLU A 718 -18.63 -5.27 -43.46
CA GLU A 718 -18.71 -3.99 -44.19
C GLU A 718 -17.46 -3.80 -45.02
N LEU A 719 -17.57 -4.09 -46.32
CA LEU A 719 -16.43 -4.08 -47.25
C LEU A 719 -16.68 -3.15 -48.46
N THR A 720 -17.55 -2.16 -48.31
CA THR A 720 -17.98 -1.27 -49.40
C THR A 720 -16.89 -0.23 -49.73
N PRO A 721 -16.26 -0.25 -50.92
CA PRO A 721 -15.22 0.73 -51.26
C PRO A 721 -15.70 2.17 -51.17
N ASN A 722 -14.91 3.03 -50.51
CA ASN A 722 -15.15 4.47 -50.51
C ASN A 722 -14.21 5.17 -51.49
N PRO A 723 -14.70 5.58 -52.68
CA PRO A 723 -13.85 6.22 -53.69
C PRO A 723 -13.38 7.63 -53.28
N ASN A 724 -13.92 8.19 -52.20
CA ASN A 724 -13.61 9.53 -51.72
C ASN A 724 -12.49 9.56 -50.66
N VAL A 725 -11.97 8.39 -50.25
CA VAL A 725 -10.90 8.26 -49.24
C VAL A 725 -9.80 7.38 -49.82
N ASP A 726 -8.53 7.78 -49.66
CA ASP A 726 -7.35 7.04 -50.13
C ASP A 726 -7.01 5.89 -49.16
N GLY A 727 -7.91 4.92 -49.10
CA GLY A 727 -7.91 3.79 -48.18
C GLY A 727 -7.21 2.53 -48.69
N LYS A 728 -6.68 1.68 -47.79
CA LYS A 728 -6.12 0.34 -48.15
C LYS A 728 -6.98 -0.83 -47.71
N GLN A 729 -8.03 -0.59 -46.94
CA GLN A 729 -9.04 -1.60 -46.62
C GLN A 729 -10.31 -1.36 -47.45
N PRO A 730 -11.26 -2.32 -47.46
CA PRO A 730 -12.42 -2.16 -48.31
C PRO A 730 -13.37 -1.03 -47.91
N TYR A 731 -13.34 -0.47 -46.69
CA TYR A 731 -14.08 0.76 -46.37
C TYR A 731 -13.37 1.65 -45.35
N ASP A 732 -12.70 2.71 -45.83
CA ASP A 732 -12.20 3.82 -45.00
C ASP A 732 -13.16 5.03 -45.16
N GLY A 733 -13.53 5.73 -44.09
CA GLY A 733 -14.42 6.90 -44.16
C GLY A 733 -15.33 7.14 -42.95
N TYR A 734 -16.38 7.93 -43.16
CA TYR A 734 -17.34 8.29 -42.10
C TYR A 734 -18.41 7.23 -41.92
N ALA A 735 -18.60 6.72 -40.72
CA ALA A 735 -19.73 5.85 -40.39
C ALA A 735 -20.49 6.37 -39.17
N TRP A 736 -21.75 5.98 -39.06
CA TRP A 736 -22.65 6.43 -38.00
C TRP A 736 -23.27 5.24 -37.29
N TYR A 737 -23.23 5.29 -35.97
CA TYR A 737 -23.83 4.33 -35.06
C TYR A 737 -24.95 4.99 -34.26
N GLN A 738 -26.07 4.28 -34.04
CA GLN A 738 -27.12 4.75 -33.14
C GLN A 738 -27.71 3.63 -32.27
N LYS A 739 -27.89 3.90 -30.97
CA LYS A 739 -28.47 2.99 -29.99
C LYS A 739 -29.54 3.68 -29.15
N THR A 740 -30.63 2.95 -28.90
CA THR A 740 -31.67 3.35 -27.96
C THR A 740 -31.38 2.73 -26.59
N VAL A 741 -31.51 3.53 -25.52
CA VAL A 741 -31.24 3.15 -24.13
C VAL A 741 -32.27 3.75 -23.18
N VAL A 742 -32.62 3.03 -22.10
CA VAL A 742 -33.48 3.55 -21.03
C VAL A 742 -32.64 3.81 -19.80
N ILE A 743 -32.68 5.05 -19.29
CA ILE A 743 -31.97 5.46 -18.08
C ILE A 743 -32.99 5.53 -16.93
N PRO A 744 -32.87 4.71 -15.87
CA PRO A 744 -33.85 4.70 -14.80
C PRO A 744 -33.79 5.97 -13.95
N SER A 745 -34.93 6.44 -13.43
CA SER A 745 -35.00 7.62 -12.56
C SER A 745 -34.26 7.47 -11.23
N SER A 746 -33.86 6.24 -10.85
CA SER A 746 -32.95 5.99 -9.72
C SER A 746 -31.57 6.66 -9.88
N LEU A 747 -31.19 7.04 -11.11
CA LEU A 747 -29.93 7.73 -11.43
C LEU A 747 -30.05 9.27 -11.47
N LYS A 748 -31.22 9.83 -11.13
CA LYS A 748 -31.43 11.28 -11.15
C LYS A 748 -30.51 12.01 -10.14
N GLY A 749 -29.96 13.17 -10.54
CA GLY A 749 -28.97 13.91 -9.76
C GLY A 749 -27.57 13.29 -9.69
N ILE A 750 -27.33 12.17 -10.41
CA ILE A 750 -26.00 11.55 -10.53
C ILE A 750 -25.37 12.00 -11.85
N PRO A 751 -24.16 12.59 -11.86
CA PRO A 751 -23.47 12.94 -13.09
C PRO A 751 -23.18 11.72 -13.98
N LEU A 752 -23.83 11.62 -15.13
CA LEU A 752 -23.68 10.52 -16.11
C LEU A 752 -22.77 10.91 -17.28
N PHE A 753 -22.10 9.92 -17.85
CA PHE A 753 -21.09 10.03 -18.90
C PHE A 753 -21.26 8.87 -19.88
N LEU A 754 -21.03 9.16 -21.16
CA LEU A 754 -20.82 8.15 -22.19
C LEU A 754 -19.35 7.72 -22.14
N GLU A 755 -19.10 6.48 -21.70
CA GLU A 755 -17.78 5.84 -21.75
C GLU A 755 -17.76 4.88 -22.94
N MET A 756 -16.84 5.10 -23.87
CA MET A 756 -16.57 4.17 -24.97
C MET A 756 -15.08 3.86 -24.95
N GLY A 757 -14.71 2.65 -25.36
CA GLY A 757 -13.30 2.29 -25.41
C GLY A 757 -12.63 2.91 -26.63
N ASN A 758 -12.09 2.10 -27.53
CA ASN A 758 -11.35 2.62 -28.69
C ASN A 758 -12.32 2.88 -29.84
N VAL A 759 -12.44 4.15 -30.24
CA VAL A 759 -13.06 4.51 -31.52
C VAL A 759 -11.93 4.81 -32.50
N ASP A 760 -11.86 4.04 -33.57
CA ASP A 760 -10.79 4.09 -34.56
C ASP A 760 -11.33 4.73 -35.85
N ASP A 761 -10.91 5.94 -36.22
CA ASP A 761 -9.86 6.79 -35.62
C ASP A 761 -10.42 7.88 -34.68
N MET A 762 -11.45 8.60 -35.14
CA MET A 762 -12.00 9.81 -34.53
C MET A 762 -13.50 9.70 -34.32
N ASP A 763 -14.04 10.49 -33.38
CA ASP A 763 -15.47 10.46 -33.13
C ASP A 763 -16.10 11.83 -32.82
N TRP A 764 -17.41 11.89 -33.09
CA TRP A 764 -18.34 12.91 -32.61
C TRP A 764 -19.57 12.22 -32.02
N SER A 765 -19.82 12.49 -30.74
CA SER A 765 -20.85 11.80 -29.96
C SER A 765 -21.99 12.74 -29.59
N TYR A 766 -23.21 12.22 -29.71
CA TYR A 766 -24.45 12.95 -29.47
C TYR A 766 -25.38 12.16 -28.55
N PHE A 767 -26.13 12.87 -27.70
CA PHE A 767 -27.17 12.33 -26.84
C PHE A 767 -28.48 13.07 -27.07
N ASN A 768 -29.55 12.34 -27.42
CA ASN A 768 -30.85 12.91 -27.80
C ASN A 768 -30.72 14.07 -28.82
N GLY A 769 -29.85 13.90 -29.80
CA GLY A 769 -29.60 14.88 -30.86
C GLY A 769 -28.77 16.11 -30.49
N GLN A 770 -28.22 16.17 -29.27
CA GLN A 770 -27.32 17.23 -28.85
C GLN A 770 -25.87 16.72 -28.76
N PRO A 771 -24.86 17.49 -29.21
CA PRO A 771 -23.47 17.08 -29.11
C PRO A 771 -23.03 17.04 -27.64
N ILE A 772 -22.36 15.96 -27.25
CA ILE A 772 -21.85 15.77 -25.88
C ILE A 772 -20.32 15.64 -25.83
N GLY A 773 -19.67 15.34 -26.96
CA GLY A 773 -18.22 15.29 -27.02
C GLY A 773 -17.67 14.89 -28.38
N LYS A 774 -16.34 15.00 -28.51
CA LYS A 774 -15.57 14.60 -29.69
C LYS A 774 -14.13 14.31 -29.31
N THR A 775 -13.46 13.46 -30.09
CA THR A 775 -12.02 13.22 -30.01
C THR A 775 -11.45 13.22 -31.42
N GLY A 776 -10.60 14.20 -31.72
CA GLY A 776 -9.89 14.34 -32.99
C GLY A 776 -8.37 14.23 -32.85
N LYS A 777 -7.67 14.55 -33.94
CA LYS A 777 -6.19 14.53 -34.06
C LYS A 777 -5.45 15.39 -33.06
N GLU A 778 -6.11 16.36 -32.43
CA GLU A 778 -5.57 17.13 -31.31
C GLU A 778 -5.26 16.25 -30.08
N THR A 779 -5.84 15.05 -29.99
CA THR A 779 -5.61 14.09 -28.91
C THR A 779 -4.47 13.13 -29.28
N LYS A 780 -3.47 13.02 -28.40
CA LYS A 780 -2.37 12.06 -28.60
C LYS A 780 -2.90 10.63 -28.64
N ASN A 781 -2.51 9.87 -29.67
CA ASN A 781 -2.97 8.50 -29.93
C ASN A 781 -4.51 8.41 -30.02
N TYR A 782 -5.16 9.37 -30.67
CA TYR A 782 -6.62 9.52 -30.79
C TYR A 782 -7.34 8.19 -31.12
N TYR A 783 -6.82 7.38 -32.05
CA TYR A 783 -7.33 6.05 -32.43
C TYR A 783 -7.46 5.03 -31.28
N SER A 784 -6.70 5.22 -30.20
CA SER A 784 -6.69 4.33 -29.03
C SER A 784 -7.04 5.03 -27.71
N ALA A 785 -7.44 6.30 -27.79
CA ALA A 785 -7.88 7.05 -26.63
C ALA A 785 -9.24 6.50 -26.14
N LYS A 786 -9.44 6.41 -24.83
CA LYS A 786 -10.78 6.13 -24.29
C LYS A 786 -11.65 7.37 -24.42
N ARG A 787 -12.92 7.20 -24.78
CA ARG A 787 -13.88 8.31 -24.87
C ARG A 787 -14.64 8.45 -23.56
N TYR A 788 -14.79 9.70 -23.12
CA TYR A 788 -15.45 9.99 -21.86
C TYR A 788 -16.16 11.34 -21.92
N TYR A 789 -17.45 11.32 -22.23
CA TYR A 789 -18.21 12.54 -22.51
C TYR A 789 -19.34 12.75 -21.49
N PRO A 790 -19.41 13.91 -20.80
CA PRO A 790 -20.51 14.18 -19.87
C PRO A 790 -21.84 14.19 -20.62
N ILE A 791 -22.87 13.56 -20.02
CA ILE A 791 -24.24 13.64 -20.48
C ILE A 791 -24.96 14.66 -19.60
N PRO A 792 -25.28 15.86 -20.11
CA PRO A 792 -26.03 16.84 -19.35
C PRO A 792 -27.38 16.28 -18.88
N GLU A 793 -27.66 16.40 -17.58
CA GLU A 793 -28.87 15.82 -16.97
C GLU A 793 -30.16 16.31 -17.63
N ASN A 794 -30.18 17.58 -18.07
CA ASN A 794 -31.33 18.17 -18.76
C ASN A 794 -31.63 17.53 -20.14
N LEU A 795 -30.71 16.74 -20.70
CA LEU A 795 -30.96 15.98 -21.92
C LEU A 795 -31.56 14.61 -21.66
N ILE A 796 -31.52 14.11 -20.42
CA ILE A 796 -31.93 12.75 -20.08
C ILE A 796 -33.45 12.69 -19.91
N GLN A 797 -34.07 11.79 -20.65
CA GLN A 797 -35.46 11.39 -20.48
C GLN A 797 -35.52 10.15 -19.59
N PHE A 798 -35.59 10.35 -18.27
CA PHE A 798 -35.63 9.24 -17.32
C PHE A 798 -36.85 8.33 -17.55
N ASP A 799 -36.64 7.02 -17.35
CA ASP A 799 -37.61 5.94 -17.54
C ASP A 799 -38.22 5.86 -18.96
N LYS A 800 -37.61 6.57 -19.92
CA LYS A 800 -38.03 6.62 -21.33
C LYS A 800 -36.85 6.28 -22.26
N PRO A 801 -37.12 5.91 -23.52
CA PRO A 801 -36.07 5.76 -24.53
C PRO A 801 -35.27 7.06 -24.73
N ASN A 802 -33.95 6.93 -24.73
CA ASN A 802 -32.97 7.96 -25.10
C ASN A 802 -32.12 7.42 -26.25
N THR A 803 -31.54 8.31 -27.04
CA THR A 803 -30.74 7.96 -28.21
C THR A 803 -29.29 8.39 -28.02
N VAL A 804 -28.36 7.44 -28.17
CA VAL A 804 -26.92 7.68 -28.30
C VAL A 804 -26.54 7.56 -29.76
N THR A 805 -25.94 8.60 -30.34
CA THR A 805 -25.45 8.57 -31.73
C THR A 805 -23.96 8.87 -31.75
N VAL A 806 -23.18 8.08 -32.49
CA VAL A 806 -21.73 8.25 -32.64
C VAL A 806 -21.40 8.30 -34.13
N ARG A 807 -20.81 9.41 -34.58
CA ARG A 807 -20.15 9.50 -35.88
C ARG A 807 -18.70 9.10 -35.69
N CYS A 808 -18.23 8.12 -36.44
CA CYS A 808 -16.87 7.63 -36.48
C CYS A 808 -16.24 8.05 -37.81
N PHE A 809 -14.97 8.44 -37.81
CA PHE A 809 -14.20 8.62 -39.03
C PHE A 809 -12.92 7.80 -38.93
N ASP A 810 -12.72 6.91 -39.88
CA ASP A 810 -11.53 6.09 -40.03
C ASP A 810 -10.73 6.56 -41.26
N GLU A 811 -9.44 6.79 -41.08
CA GLU A 811 -8.56 7.27 -42.14
C GLU A 811 -7.78 6.15 -42.82
N TYR A 812 -7.51 5.06 -42.10
CA TYR A 812 -6.67 3.97 -42.58
C TYR A 812 -6.76 2.72 -41.69
N GLN A 813 -6.98 1.55 -42.31
CA GLN A 813 -7.08 0.21 -41.72
C GLN A 813 -8.51 -0.19 -41.37
N GLU A 814 -8.71 -0.85 -40.22
CA GLU A 814 -10.03 -1.29 -39.79
C GLU A 814 -10.62 -0.22 -38.90
N GLY A 815 -11.85 0.18 -39.19
CA GLY A 815 -12.52 1.23 -38.45
C GLY A 815 -13.68 0.73 -37.59
N GLY A 816 -14.09 1.60 -36.66
CA GLY A 816 -15.28 1.40 -35.84
C GLY A 816 -15.04 1.53 -34.35
N LEU A 817 -15.99 1.02 -33.56
CA LEU A 817 -15.90 1.00 -32.09
C LEU A 817 -15.19 -0.29 -31.67
N MET A 818 -13.85 -0.27 -31.73
CA MET A 818 -12.97 -1.45 -31.75
C MET A 818 -12.87 -2.23 -30.42
N LYS A 819 -12.93 -1.54 -29.28
CA LYS A 819 -12.77 -2.16 -27.95
C LYS A 819 -13.69 -1.49 -26.97
N GLY A 820 -14.31 -2.28 -26.09
CA GLY A 820 -15.11 -1.78 -24.98
C GLY A 820 -14.26 -1.36 -23.77
N PRO A 821 -14.90 -0.96 -22.65
CA PRO A 821 -16.35 -0.98 -22.45
C PRO A 821 -17.06 0.13 -23.23
N ASP A 822 -18.28 -0.14 -23.69
CA ASP A 822 -19.20 0.84 -24.25
C ASP A 822 -20.43 0.89 -23.34
N LYS A 823 -20.58 1.96 -22.57
CA LYS A 823 -21.58 2.06 -21.51
C LYS A 823 -21.95 3.51 -21.18
N ILE A 824 -23.14 3.69 -20.61
CA ILE A 824 -23.42 4.89 -19.82
C ILE A 824 -22.98 4.61 -18.40
N ALA A 825 -21.94 5.32 -17.97
CA ALA A 825 -21.38 5.23 -16.64
C ALA A 825 -21.60 6.55 -15.90
N PHE A 826 -21.64 6.52 -14.58
CA PHE A 826 -21.55 7.74 -13.78
C PHE A 826 -20.08 8.08 -13.59
N LYS A 827 -19.70 9.37 -13.60
CA LYS A 827 -18.32 9.74 -13.22
C LYS A 827 -18.15 9.44 -11.75
N LYS A 828 -17.39 8.37 -11.51
CA LYS A 828 -16.53 8.21 -10.35
C LYS A 828 -15.81 9.56 -10.16
N PRO A 829 -16.04 10.31 -9.07
CA PRO A 829 -15.08 11.31 -8.66
C PRO A 829 -13.72 10.62 -8.63
N GLU A 830 -12.81 11.09 -9.49
CA GLU A 830 -11.52 10.48 -9.75
C GLU A 830 -10.85 10.10 -8.43
N ALA A 831 -10.61 8.80 -8.26
CA ALA A 831 -9.83 8.22 -7.16
C ALA A 831 -10.04 8.89 -5.78
N PHE A 832 -11.08 8.42 -5.10
CA PHE A 832 -11.56 8.88 -3.80
C PHE A 832 -10.47 9.05 -2.71
N PHE A 833 -9.56 8.09 -2.60
CA PHE A 833 -8.49 8.09 -1.59
C PHE A 833 -7.08 8.15 -2.16
N TYR A 834 -6.94 8.03 -3.47
CA TYR A 834 -5.65 7.91 -4.14
C TYR A 834 -5.54 9.04 -5.17
N LEU A 835 -4.37 9.64 -5.32
CA LEU A 835 -4.18 10.66 -6.35
C LEU A 835 -4.18 10.00 -7.73
N PRO A 836 -4.90 10.54 -8.73
CA PRO A 836 -4.79 10.06 -10.10
C PRO A 836 -3.36 10.30 -10.60
N SER A 837 -2.88 9.40 -11.45
CA SER A 837 -1.75 9.67 -12.33
C SER A 837 -2.23 9.53 -13.75
N ASP A 838 -1.74 10.38 -14.65
CA ASP A 838 -2.11 10.40 -16.06
C ASP A 838 -1.88 9.04 -16.79
N ASP A 839 -1.22 8.08 -16.12
CA ASP A 839 -0.97 6.71 -16.61
C ASP A 839 -1.14 5.64 -15.50
N TYR A 840 -2.17 5.77 -14.63
CA TYR A 840 -2.30 4.93 -13.40
C TYR A 840 -2.32 3.42 -13.66
N ALA A 841 -2.80 2.97 -14.83
CA ALA A 841 -2.77 1.57 -15.22
C ALA A 841 -1.36 1.03 -15.52
N LYS A 842 -0.40 1.88 -15.89
CA LYS A 842 1.02 1.53 -16.12
C LYS A 842 1.96 2.02 -15.01
N ALA A 843 1.48 2.90 -14.11
CA ALA A 843 2.29 3.61 -13.12
C ALA A 843 2.03 3.24 -11.65
N ARG A 844 1.13 2.29 -11.33
CA ARG A 844 1.02 1.77 -9.95
C ARG A 844 2.34 1.09 -9.58
N PHE A 845 3.12 1.75 -8.71
CA PHE A 845 4.35 1.18 -8.20
C PHE A 845 4.00 0.03 -7.28
N ASP A 846 4.09 -1.18 -7.84
CA ASP A 846 3.93 -2.41 -7.10
C ASP A 846 5.32 -2.95 -6.77
N PRO A 847 5.80 -2.77 -5.52
CA PRO A 847 7.11 -3.25 -5.14
C PRO A 847 7.19 -4.77 -5.19
N TYR A 848 6.08 -5.49 -5.15
CA TYR A 848 6.05 -6.95 -5.21
C TYR A 848 6.48 -7.50 -6.57
N LYS A 849 6.45 -6.69 -7.64
CA LYS A 849 7.06 -7.02 -8.94
C LYS A 849 8.58 -7.23 -8.85
N PHE A 850 9.24 -6.62 -7.87
CA PHE A 850 10.68 -6.77 -7.64
C PHE A 850 11.03 -7.94 -6.71
N TYR A 851 10.05 -8.54 -6.02
CA TYR A 851 10.29 -9.74 -5.24
C TYR A 851 10.30 -10.91 -6.22
N ARG A 852 11.48 -11.45 -6.50
CA ARG A 852 11.61 -12.74 -7.18
C ARG A 852 12.24 -13.71 -6.21
N TRP A 853 11.52 -14.82 -5.98
CA TRP A 853 11.87 -16.04 -5.23
C TRP A 853 11.73 -15.97 -3.71
#